data_AF-R9L576-F1
#
_entry.id   AF-R9L576-F1
#
_cell.length_a   1.000
_cell.length_b   1.000
_cell.length_c   1.000
_cell.angle_alpha   90.00
_cell.angle_beta   90.00
_cell.angle_gamma   90.00
#
_symmetry.space_group_name_H-M   'P 1'
#
loop_
_entity.id
_entity.type
_entity.pdbx_description
1 polymer ?
#
loop_
_entity_poly.entity_id
_entity_poly.type
_entity_poly.pdbx_seq_one_letter_code
_entity_poly.pdbx_strand_id
1 'polypeptide(L)'
;MKKTMIRAIPAFLIILMVMGSLPGLFTKYEGKAYAAESFAGGAGTANDPYQIATAEQLNEVRNHSTAGKYFVLTADIDLSSMGNWVPIPNFQGVFDGNGYVISKLYIYSTQYNVGLFERTTGATLKNIWLEDISVHRDSVGNVGGLAGWIDGGIIENSYARGTVSGADFDGGLVGYNKGTIRNSYAAVNTSGGGYVGGLAAYNHGVIQNSFATGAVSGYTFTGGLAGYNYGTVQNSFYDINTTRQSDSGKGIGKSNEDMKLASTFADWNHVIWRIQDGQYPEIRNIQLTPGTDAGTTKLTQVENGMEFSVEASSFNSITSAVYDNIPVNVGDRITIQFASQPELGSVTKTVRYIDIQPAEAPAALLEQGSTSGTTKLVGVSDLMEYSVNAGEYQDISDTFVDNIEVDEGDQIYVRMKKTLLQPASKVRILNVTSADIKPAATISIAEITGVTVPARGQIPVSTLPGTSEYAATIEWSPANSVFRANTVYIATITVTPNIGYTLTGVPADFFTVAGATSVTNAVNSGVVTAVFPATGSDPVSDNGGSNAPSVTPADNPPPSETPADPEPATEEDTIYNKYIIDEDELVERLKIKAAEAKEANAESEFADTREHWAVKTIEIFDRLKLITGYPDGLFRPNNAITRAEFARILNRVFHIHNRDGSNISMELKDIEGSWAKEDIEKLAAAGVIRGYPDGTFRPNQTITREEMVVMISFIVNLDVLEKDTIKGHFNDLDGAYAAEKIIAEAQAGIVSGKGAGRFEPKSRATRAEALRIILNALQLHPELKKSLDSLL
;
A
#
# COMPACT_ATOMS: atom_id res chain seq x y z
N MET A 1 7.43 -27.12 -65.18
CA MET A 1 6.05 -26.59 -65.00
C MET A 1 6.13 -25.55 -63.87
N LYS A 2 5.86 -24.25 -64.08
CA LYS A 2 4.54 -23.55 -64.03
C LYS A 2 3.71 -23.95 -62.79
N LYS A 3 3.25 -23.10 -61.84
CA LYS A 3 3.30 -21.62 -61.55
C LYS A 3 3.57 -21.43 -60.02
N THR A 4 3.90 -20.29 -59.38
CA THR A 4 4.10 -18.84 -59.72
C THR A 4 2.91 -17.86 -59.52
N MET A 5 2.68 -17.35 -58.29
CA MET A 5 1.98 -16.10 -57.85
C MET A 5 2.12 -15.99 -56.31
N ILE A 6 2.56 -14.94 -55.58
CA ILE A 6 2.76 -13.47 -55.73
C ILE A 6 1.53 -12.57 -55.42
N ARG A 7 1.77 -11.56 -54.54
CA ARG A 7 0.97 -10.37 -54.08
C ARG A 7 0.18 -10.59 -52.78
N ALA A 8 0.33 -9.84 -51.66
CA ALA A 8 0.83 -8.50 -51.28
C ALA A 8 -0.18 -7.32 -51.33
N ILE A 9 -0.55 -6.80 -50.11
CA ILE A 9 -0.64 -5.39 -49.64
C ILE A 9 -1.60 -4.44 -50.44
N PRO A 10 -2.55 -3.68 -49.82
CA PRO A 10 -2.24 -2.56 -48.89
C PRO A 10 -3.28 -2.25 -47.78
N ALA A 11 -3.06 -1.13 -47.08
CA ALA A 11 -3.83 -0.61 -45.94
C ALA A 11 -4.54 0.73 -46.22
N PHE A 12 -5.42 1.12 -45.28
CA PHE A 12 -5.83 2.48 -44.84
C PHE A 12 -6.99 3.28 -45.48
N LEU A 13 -7.75 3.95 -44.57
CA LEU A 13 -8.68 5.11 -44.69
C LEU A 13 -10.02 4.95 -45.47
N ILE A 14 -11.18 5.57 -45.11
CA ILE A 14 -11.74 6.14 -43.84
C ILE A 14 -13.27 6.52 -43.99
N ILE A 15 -14.02 6.64 -42.87
CA ILE A 15 -15.26 7.48 -42.61
C ILE A 15 -16.74 7.05 -42.97
N LEU A 16 -17.60 7.07 -41.91
CA LEU A 16 -19.06 7.37 -41.74
C LEU A 16 -20.16 6.53 -42.49
N MET A 17 -21.16 5.87 -41.85
CA MET A 17 -22.37 6.28 -41.05
C MET A 17 -23.62 5.69 -41.78
N VAL A 18 -24.80 5.31 -41.25
CA VAL A 18 -25.50 5.45 -39.94
C VAL A 18 -26.44 4.21 -39.73
N MET A 19 -26.92 3.99 -38.49
CA MET A 19 -28.11 3.20 -38.05
C MET A 19 -27.97 1.65 -37.91
N GLY A 20 -28.34 1.04 -36.77
CA GLY A 20 -28.79 1.65 -35.51
C GLY A 20 -29.08 0.68 -34.34
N SER A 21 -29.07 1.27 -33.13
CA SER A 21 -29.76 0.87 -31.88
C SER A 21 -29.64 -0.56 -31.32
N LEU A 22 -28.94 -0.68 -30.17
CA LEU A 22 -29.52 -1.12 -28.89
C LEU A 22 -28.57 -0.70 -27.73
N PRO A 23 -29.06 -0.10 -26.62
CA PRO A 23 -28.21 0.41 -25.55
C PRO A 23 -28.05 -0.58 -24.39
N GLY A 24 -26.88 -0.59 -23.73
CA GLY A 24 -26.64 -1.39 -22.53
C GLY A 24 -25.26 -1.12 -21.91
N LEU A 25 -25.26 -0.31 -20.84
CA LEU A 25 -24.19 -0.12 -19.85
C LEU A 25 -22.73 -0.29 -20.32
N PHE A 26 -22.14 0.83 -20.78
CA PHE A 26 -20.75 1.13 -20.44
C PHE A 26 -20.76 2.16 -19.30
N THR A 27 -20.70 1.69 -18.05
CA THR A 27 -20.28 2.55 -16.94
C THR A 27 -18.78 2.77 -17.06
N LYS A 28 -18.42 3.98 -17.48
CA LYS A 28 -17.06 4.51 -17.46
C LYS A 28 -16.57 4.51 -16.01
N TYR A 29 -15.80 3.50 -15.62
CA TYR A 29 -15.12 3.52 -14.32
C TYR A 29 -13.93 4.48 -14.44
N GLU A 30 -14.14 5.74 -14.07
CA GLU A 30 -13.05 6.68 -13.78
C GLU A 30 -12.45 6.31 -12.42
N GLY A 31 -11.78 5.16 -12.38
CA GLY A 31 -10.90 4.79 -11.27
C GLY A 31 -9.61 5.59 -11.39
N LYS A 32 -9.33 6.45 -10.39
CA LYS A 32 -8.13 7.27 -10.32
C LYS A 32 -6.87 6.42 -10.58
N ALA A 33 -6.00 6.90 -11.46
CA ALA A 33 -4.67 6.33 -11.65
C ALA A 33 -3.78 6.70 -10.46
N TYR A 34 -3.93 6.00 -9.33
CA TYR A 34 -2.93 6.03 -8.27
C TYR A 34 -1.72 5.19 -8.70
N ALA A 35 -0.81 5.84 -9.44
CA ALA A 35 0.56 5.36 -9.60
C ALA A 35 1.35 5.63 -8.30
N ALA A 36 0.93 5.03 -7.18
CA ALA A 36 1.80 4.87 -6.03
C ALA A 36 2.93 3.90 -6.43
N GLU A 37 4.18 4.27 -6.16
CA GLU A 37 5.32 3.43 -6.53
C GLU A 37 5.21 2.04 -5.86
N SER A 38 5.26 0.95 -6.65
CA SER A 38 5.10 -0.42 -6.12
C SER A 38 6.24 -0.87 -5.19
N PHE A 39 7.28 -0.05 -5.07
CA PHE A 39 8.48 -0.23 -4.26
C PHE A 39 8.95 1.15 -3.78
N ALA A 40 9.77 1.22 -2.73
CA ALA A 40 10.32 2.48 -2.20
C ALA A 40 11.37 3.15 -3.12
N GLY A 41 11.60 2.59 -4.31
CA GLY A 41 12.52 3.09 -5.32
C GLY A 41 13.27 2.01 -6.08
N GLY A 42 14.10 2.44 -7.04
CA GLY A 42 14.98 1.59 -7.86
C GLY A 42 14.31 0.95 -9.09
N ALA A 43 15.08 0.74 -10.16
CA ALA A 43 14.59 0.20 -11.44
C ALA A 43 14.48 -1.35 -11.50
N GLY A 44 14.82 -2.06 -10.43
CA GLY A 44 14.85 -3.52 -10.38
C GLY A 44 16.04 -4.16 -11.09
N THR A 45 17.15 -3.44 -11.22
CA THR A 45 18.40 -3.92 -11.86
C THR A 45 19.48 -4.26 -10.83
N ALA A 46 20.58 -4.92 -11.23
CA ALA A 46 21.63 -5.35 -10.29
C ALA A 46 22.22 -4.21 -9.44
N ASN A 47 22.40 -3.04 -10.06
CA ASN A 47 22.96 -1.85 -9.42
C ASN A 47 21.88 -0.95 -8.80
N ASP A 48 20.61 -1.16 -9.17
CA ASP A 48 19.46 -0.34 -8.81
C ASP A 48 18.25 -1.25 -8.50
N PRO A 49 18.35 -2.11 -7.47
CA PRO A 49 17.30 -3.08 -7.14
C PRO A 49 16.03 -2.37 -6.67
N TYR A 50 14.88 -3.04 -6.83
CA TYR A 50 13.63 -2.61 -6.21
C TYR A 50 13.77 -2.63 -4.69
N GLN A 51 13.46 -1.51 -4.06
CA GLN A 51 13.64 -1.27 -2.63
C GLN A 51 12.38 -1.64 -1.86
N ILE A 52 12.51 -2.47 -0.83
CA ILE A 52 11.40 -2.99 -0.03
C ILE A 52 11.58 -2.55 1.42
N ALA A 53 10.71 -1.63 1.85
CA ALA A 53 10.65 -1.10 3.21
C ALA A 53 9.40 -1.57 3.99
N THR A 54 8.38 -2.12 3.31
CA THR A 54 7.11 -2.54 3.95
C THR A 54 6.65 -3.93 3.52
N ALA A 55 5.68 -4.49 4.26
CA ALA A 55 5.07 -5.79 3.96
C ALA A 55 4.30 -5.79 2.62
N GLU A 56 3.69 -4.67 2.25
CA GLU A 56 2.98 -4.46 0.99
C GLU A 56 3.96 -4.45 -0.18
N GLN A 57 5.12 -3.79 -0.04
CA GLN A 57 6.18 -3.81 -1.05
C GLN A 57 6.81 -5.21 -1.19
N LEU A 58 6.93 -5.97 -0.10
CA LEU A 58 7.31 -7.38 -0.17
C LEU A 58 6.23 -8.22 -0.88
N ASN A 59 4.96 -7.89 -0.66
CA ASN A 59 3.84 -8.54 -1.34
C ASN A 59 3.87 -8.30 -2.86
N GLU A 60 4.25 -7.10 -3.32
CA GLU A 60 4.34 -6.75 -4.75
C GLU A 60 5.42 -7.52 -5.53
N VAL A 61 6.40 -8.14 -4.85
CA VAL A 61 7.41 -9.00 -5.50
C VAL A 61 6.78 -10.13 -6.33
N ARG A 62 5.57 -10.60 -5.96
CA ARG A 62 4.80 -11.60 -6.74
C ARG A 62 4.51 -11.14 -8.18
N ASN A 63 4.36 -9.83 -8.41
CA ASN A 63 4.06 -9.24 -9.71
C ASN A 63 5.33 -9.02 -10.57
N HIS A 64 6.52 -9.15 -9.97
CA HIS A 64 7.82 -8.88 -10.61
C HIS A 64 8.79 -10.07 -10.57
N SER A 65 8.28 -11.28 -10.35
CA SER A 65 9.04 -12.53 -10.09
C SER A 65 9.82 -13.13 -11.29
N THR A 66 10.23 -12.31 -12.27
CA THR A 66 10.92 -12.72 -13.50
C THR A 66 12.45 -12.68 -13.39
N ALA A 67 13.12 -13.44 -14.26
CA ALA A 67 14.59 -13.46 -14.32
C ALA A 67 15.16 -12.08 -14.69
N GLY A 68 16.30 -11.72 -14.09
CA GLY A 68 16.94 -10.42 -14.29
C GLY A 68 16.35 -9.26 -13.48
N LYS A 69 15.35 -9.52 -12.63
CA LYS A 69 14.86 -8.58 -11.62
C LYS A 69 15.56 -8.77 -10.27
N TYR A 70 15.88 -7.64 -9.64
CA TYR A 70 16.64 -7.57 -8.39
C TYR A 70 15.85 -6.82 -7.34
N PHE A 71 15.83 -7.34 -6.10
CA PHE A 71 15.11 -6.81 -4.96
C PHE A 71 16.04 -6.71 -3.76
N VAL A 72 15.86 -5.68 -2.94
CA VAL A 72 16.62 -5.45 -1.71
C VAL A 72 15.70 -5.02 -0.57
N LEU A 73 15.86 -5.60 0.62
CA LEU A 73 15.24 -5.03 1.82
C LEU A 73 16.01 -3.80 2.30
N THR A 74 15.27 -2.79 2.75
CA THR A 74 15.79 -1.52 3.29
C THR A 74 15.33 -1.25 4.72
N ALA A 75 14.45 -2.11 5.24
CA ALA A 75 13.97 -2.12 6.62
C ALA A 75 13.60 -3.57 7.01
N ASP A 76 13.48 -3.81 8.32
CA ASP A 76 12.86 -5.04 8.84
C ASP A 76 11.37 -5.07 8.47
N ILE A 77 10.85 -6.24 8.13
CA ILE A 77 9.48 -6.44 7.65
C ILE A 77 8.71 -7.27 8.67
N ASP A 78 7.64 -6.71 9.24
CA ASP A 78 6.67 -7.43 10.07
C ASP A 78 5.47 -7.84 9.21
N LEU A 79 5.16 -9.15 9.15
CA LEU A 79 4.07 -9.70 8.35
C LEU A 79 2.76 -9.93 9.12
N SER A 80 2.65 -9.51 10.38
CA SER A 80 1.45 -9.71 11.20
C SER A 80 0.20 -9.02 10.62
N SER A 81 0.35 -7.87 9.96
CA SER A 81 -0.73 -7.17 9.24
C SER A 81 -1.25 -7.96 8.03
N MET A 82 -0.40 -8.75 7.38
CA MET A 82 -0.74 -9.52 6.17
C MET A 82 -1.60 -10.75 6.45
N GLY A 83 -1.72 -11.18 7.70
CA GLY A 83 -2.55 -12.32 8.09
C GLY A 83 -2.02 -13.65 7.53
N ASN A 84 -2.80 -14.32 6.68
CA ASN A 84 -2.35 -15.57 6.04
C ASN A 84 -1.58 -15.24 4.76
N TRP A 85 -0.26 -15.32 4.81
CA TRP A 85 0.60 -15.00 3.68
C TRP A 85 0.38 -15.98 2.53
N VAL A 86 0.08 -15.44 1.35
CA VAL A 86 0.03 -16.22 0.10
C VAL A 86 1.45 -16.30 -0.47
N PRO A 87 2.07 -17.50 -0.56
CA PRO A 87 3.43 -17.68 -1.05
C PRO A 87 3.71 -16.95 -2.39
N ILE A 88 4.93 -16.43 -2.55
CA ILE A 88 5.35 -15.77 -3.79
C ILE A 88 5.53 -16.83 -4.89
N PRO A 89 4.78 -16.79 -6.01
CA PRO A 89 4.76 -17.85 -7.01
C PRO A 89 5.99 -17.79 -7.94
N ASN A 90 6.62 -18.94 -8.16
CA ASN A 90 7.71 -19.18 -9.14
C ASN A 90 8.73 -18.02 -9.31
N PHE A 91 9.43 -17.66 -8.24
CA PHE A 91 10.43 -16.60 -8.27
C PHE A 91 11.69 -16.98 -9.06
N GLN A 92 12.14 -16.08 -9.95
CA GLN A 92 13.29 -16.29 -10.85
C GLN A 92 14.37 -15.19 -10.73
N GLY A 93 14.15 -14.18 -9.88
CA GLY A 93 15.03 -13.02 -9.73
C GLY A 93 16.18 -13.21 -8.74
N VAL A 94 16.72 -12.09 -8.27
CA VAL A 94 17.63 -12.02 -7.13
C VAL A 94 16.94 -11.28 -6.00
N PHE A 95 16.76 -11.94 -4.85
CA PHE A 95 16.24 -11.32 -3.64
C PHE A 95 17.36 -11.23 -2.61
N ASP A 96 17.69 -10.01 -2.19
CA ASP A 96 18.68 -9.73 -1.15
C ASP A 96 17.98 -9.22 0.11
N GLY A 97 17.89 -10.06 1.14
CA GLY A 97 17.39 -9.65 2.45
C GLY A 97 18.28 -8.59 3.12
N ASN A 98 19.50 -8.37 2.60
CA ASN A 98 20.38 -7.25 2.94
C ASN A 98 20.68 -7.09 4.44
N GLY A 99 20.44 -8.14 5.25
CA GLY A 99 20.61 -8.10 6.70
C GLY A 99 19.38 -7.76 7.53
N TYR A 100 18.26 -7.46 6.89
CA TYR A 100 17.00 -7.17 7.55
C TYR A 100 16.20 -8.46 7.76
N VAL A 101 15.42 -8.46 8.84
CA VAL A 101 14.59 -9.58 9.27
C VAL A 101 13.21 -9.48 8.64
N ILE A 102 12.69 -10.60 8.16
CA ILE A 102 11.26 -10.78 7.87
C ILE A 102 10.67 -11.58 9.03
N SER A 103 9.71 -11.01 9.74
CA SER A 103 9.18 -11.55 10.99
C SER A 103 7.68 -11.90 10.90
N LYS A 104 7.23 -12.81 11.77
CA LYS A 104 5.81 -13.19 11.93
C LYS A 104 5.16 -13.73 10.66
N LEU A 105 5.93 -14.43 9.83
CA LEU A 105 5.43 -15.10 8.62
C LEU A 105 4.45 -16.22 9.01
N TYR A 106 3.16 -15.96 8.93
CA TYR A 106 2.11 -16.96 9.09
C TYR A 106 1.61 -17.46 7.73
N ILE A 107 1.71 -18.77 7.49
CA ILE A 107 1.14 -19.42 6.31
C ILE A 107 0.35 -20.66 6.75
N TYR A 108 -0.91 -20.71 6.35
CA TYR A 108 -1.78 -21.88 6.39
C TYR A 108 -2.30 -22.13 4.97
N SER A 109 -1.80 -23.18 4.30
CA SER A 109 -1.98 -23.34 2.85
C SER A 109 -2.23 -24.79 2.42
N THR A 110 -3.06 -24.96 1.40
CA THR A 110 -3.30 -26.24 0.70
C THR A 110 -2.49 -26.37 -0.60
N GLN A 111 -1.76 -25.33 -1.02
CA GLN A 111 -0.93 -25.33 -2.25
C GLN A 111 0.19 -26.38 -2.19
N TYR A 112 0.57 -26.99 -3.31
CA TYR A 112 1.50 -28.12 -3.30
C TYR A 112 2.92 -27.77 -2.80
N ASN A 113 3.35 -26.52 -2.94
CA ASN A 113 4.60 -26.03 -2.36
C ASN A 113 4.29 -24.82 -1.47
N VAL A 114 4.90 -24.73 -0.29
CA VAL A 114 4.63 -23.70 0.72
C VAL A 114 5.91 -23.19 1.37
N GLY A 115 6.00 -21.86 1.49
CA GLY A 115 7.03 -21.09 2.17
C GLY A 115 6.84 -19.61 1.85
N LEU A 116 7.76 -18.72 2.27
CA LEU A 116 7.73 -17.31 1.82
C LEU A 116 7.64 -17.25 0.28
N PHE A 117 8.45 -18.08 -0.39
CA PHE A 117 8.34 -18.41 -1.80
C PHE A 117 7.65 -19.77 -1.97
N GLU A 118 6.68 -19.86 -2.89
CA GLU A 118 6.05 -21.13 -3.28
C GLU A 118 7.11 -22.05 -3.88
N ARG A 119 7.77 -21.54 -4.92
CA ARG A 119 8.80 -22.19 -5.69
C ARG A 119 9.79 -21.14 -6.20
N THR A 120 11.05 -21.51 -6.35
CA THR A 120 12.00 -20.75 -7.17
C THR A 120 12.49 -21.58 -8.36
N THR A 121 12.87 -20.89 -9.44
CA THR A 121 13.49 -21.50 -10.62
C THR A 121 14.73 -20.70 -11.01
N GLY A 122 15.93 -21.23 -10.77
CA GLY A 122 17.19 -20.56 -11.09
C GLY A 122 17.52 -19.28 -10.30
N ALA A 123 16.69 -18.90 -9.32
CA ALA A 123 16.82 -17.65 -8.56
C ALA A 123 18.04 -17.63 -7.62
N THR A 124 18.39 -16.42 -7.15
CA THR A 124 19.32 -16.24 -6.02
C THR A 124 18.57 -15.59 -4.85
N LEU A 125 18.43 -16.34 -3.76
CA LEU A 125 17.92 -15.86 -2.48
C LEU A 125 19.11 -15.70 -1.54
N LYS A 126 19.40 -14.49 -1.07
CA LYS A 126 20.58 -14.24 -0.22
C LYS A 126 20.29 -13.31 0.95
N ASN A 127 20.98 -13.56 2.07
CA ASN A 127 20.88 -12.76 3.29
C ASN A 127 19.44 -12.61 3.82
N ILE A 128 18.57 -13.62 3.60
CA ILE A 128 17.16 -13.60 4.00
C ILE A 128 17.02 -14.25 5.37
N TRP A 129 16.55 -13.47 6.33
CA TRP A 129 16.53 -13.83 7.75
C TRP A 129 15.07 -13.90 8.22
N LEU A 130 14.56 -15.10 8.45
CA LEU A 130 13.17 -15.31 8.86
C LEU A 130 13.08 -15.59 10.37
N GLU A 131 12.36 -14.75 11.09
CA GLU A 131 12.11 -14.89 12.54
C GLU A 131 10.63 -15.08 12.83
N ASP A 132 10.32 -15.81 13.90
CA ASP A 132 8.95 -16.14 14.34
C ASP A 132 8.02 -16.63 13.21
N ILE A 133 8.46 -17.60 12.41
CA ILE A 133 7.63 -18.18 11.35
C ILE A 133 6.68 -19.24 11.87
N SER A 134 5.50 -19.34 11.26
CA SER A 134 4.52 -20.40 11.50
C SER A 134 3.93 -20.84 10.16
N VAL A 135 4.49 -21.92 9.61
CA VAL A 135 4.13 -22.44 8.29
C VAL A 135 3.48 -23.81 8.45
N HIS A 136 2.24 -23.96 7.99
CA HIS A 136 1.43 -25.16 8.17
C HIS A 136 0.70 -25.61 6.89
N ARG A 137 0.59 -26.93 6.71
CA ARG A 137 -0.19 -27.56 5.64
C ARG A 137 -0.78 -28.94 5.99
N ASP A 138 -2.09 -29.12 5.89
CA ASP A 138 -2.80 -30.38 6.19
C ASP A 138 -2.69 -31.51 5.13
N SER A 139 -1.80 -31.43 4.13
CA SER A 139 -1.84 -32.31 2.95
C SER A 139 -0.48 -32.68 2.38
N VAL A 140 -0.47 -33.58 1.38
CA VAL A 140 0.73 -34.09 0.67
C VAL A 140 1.35 -33.03 -0.24
N GLY A 141 2.62 -32.67 -0.03
CA GLY A 141 3.33 -31.57 -0.72
C GLY A 141 4.61 -31.15 0.00
N ASN A 142 5.23 -30.06 -0.46
CA ASN A 142 6.51 -29.55 0.01
C ASN A 142 6.35 -28.30 0.89
N VAL A 143 6.88 -28.32 2.11
CA VAL A 143 6.79 -27.21 3.06
C VAL A 143 8.19 -26.83 3.52
N GLY A 144 8.52 -25.53 3.40
CA GLY A 144 9.74 -24.95 3.95
C GLY A 144 9.51 -23.55 4.46
N GLY A 145 10.28 -23.09 5.45
CA GLY A 145 10.14 -21.73 5.96
C GLY A 145 10.39 -20.66 4.89
N LEU A 146 11.49 -20.80 4.15
CA LEU A 146 11.86 -19.88 3.08
C LEU A 146 11.23 -20.28 1.74
N ALA A 147 11.24 -21.56 1.39
CA ALA A 147 10.68 -22.02 0.11
C ALA A 147 10.13 -23.45 0.15
N GLY A 148 9.00 -23.68 -0.53
CA GLY A 148 8.47 -25.02 -0.74
C GLY A 148 9.35 -25.85 -1.68
N TRP A 149 9.71 -25.30 -2.85
CA TRP A 149 10.54 -25.97 -3.86
C TRP A 149 11.65 -25.04 -4.40
N ILE A 150 12.88 -25.53 -4.48
CA ILE A 150 14.01 -24.85 -5.15
C ILE A 150 14.43 -25.65 -6.42
N ASP A 151 14.18 -25.11 -7.62
CA ASP A 151 14.53 -25.74 -8.90
C ASP A 151 15.78 -25.09 -9.50
N GLY A 152 16.96 -25.57 -9.09
CA GLY A 152 18.23 -24.89 -9.34
C GLY A 152 18.36 -23.60 -8.55
N GLY A 153 19.33 -22.76 -8.90
CA GLY A 153 19.58 -21.50 -8.17
C GLY A 153 20.30 -21.71 -6.82
N ILE A 154 20.29 -20.65 -6.01
CA ILE A 154 21.08 -20.53 -4.78
C ILE A 154 20.22 -19.95 -3.64
N ILE A 155 20.28 -20.57 -2.47
CA ILE A 155 20.02 -19.93 -1.17
C ILE A 155 21.37 -19.76 -0.46
N GLU A 156 21.70 -18.56 -0.04
CA GLU A 156 22.93 -18.30 0.73
C GLU A 156 22.79 -17.32 1.89
N ASN A 157 23.59 -17.49 2.93
CA ASN A 157 23.68 -16.58 4.09
C ASN A 157 22.32 -16.32 4.78
N SER A 158 21.40 -17.28 4.68
CA SER A 158 19.98 -17.13 5.00
C SER A 158 19.56 -18.09 6.11
N TYR A 159 18.54 -17.75 6.89
CA TYR A 159 18.06 -18.63 7.96
C TYR A 159 16.58 -18.52 8.22
N ALA A 160 16.06 -19.49 8.98
CA ALA A 160 14.71 -19.46 9.53
C ALA A 160 14.69 -19.89 11.01
N ARG A 161 13.78 -19.29 11.78
CA ARG A 161 13.39 -19.69 13.14
C ARG A 161 11.88 -19.70 13.30
N GLY A 162 11.36 -20.64 14.08
CA GLY A 162 9.92 -20.79 14.32
C GLY A 162 9.44 -22.22 14.15
N THR A 163 8.33 -22.42 13.44
CA THR A 163 7.67 -23.72 13.24
C THR A 163 7.32 -23.97 11.78
N VAL A 164 7.57 -25.20 11.33
CA VAL A 164 7.13 -25.75 10.04
C VAL A 164 6.38 -27.05 10.31
N SER A 165 5.21 -27.22 9.71
CA SER A 165 4.46 -28.47 9.83
C SER A 165 3.70 -28.85 8.57
N GLY A 166 3.71 -30.14 8.24
CA GLY A 166 2.93 -30.66 7.11
C GLY A 166 2.75 -32.17 7.13
N ALA A 167 2.51 -32.77 5.96
CA ALA A 167 2.15 -34.18 5.84
C ALA A 167 3.02 -35.00 4.88
N ASP A 168 4.04 -34.44 4.22
CA ASP A 168 4.90 -35.19 3.30
C ASP A 168 6.35 -34.71 3.28
N PHE A 169 6.69 -33.59 2.63
CA PHE A 169 8.06 -33.10 2.52
C PHE A 169 8.26 -31.82 3.34
N ASP A 170 8.51 -31.99 4.64
CA ASP A 170 8.50 -30.92 5.64
C ASP A 170 9.93 -30.57 6.12
N GLY A 171 10.42 -29.38 5.78
CA GLY A 171 11.81 -28.99 6.02
C GLY A 171 11.94 -27.61 6.68
N GLY A 172 12.86 -27.43 7.64
CA GLY A 172 12.94 -26.17 8.39
C GLY A 172 13.14 -24.92 7.51
N LEU A 173 14.01 -24.98 6.50
CA LEU A 173 14.25 -23.89 5.55
C LEU A 173 13.62 -24.15 4.17
N VAL A 174 13.72 -25.38 3.67
CA VAL A 174 13.25 -25.77 2.32
C VAL A 174 12.54 -27.13 2.34
N GLY A 175 11.40 -27.25 1.66
CA GLY A 175 10.78 -28.56 1.41
C GLY A 175 11.65 -29.41 0.49
N TYR A 176 11.62 -29.10 -0.82
CA TYR A 176 12.37 -29.84 -1.84
C TYR A 176 13.54 -29.01 -2.41
N ASN A 177 14.78 -29.49 -2.29
CA ASN A 177 15.97 -28.80 -2.81
C ASN A 177 16.59 -29.49 -4.04
N LYS A 178 16.64 -28.79 -5.18
CA LYS A 178 17.52 -29.10 -6.33
C LYS A 178 18.58 -28.02 -6.61
N GLY A 179 18.62 -26.95 -5.81
CA GLY A 179 19.59 -25.87 -5.92
C GLY A 179 20.79 -26.06 -4.99
N THR A 180 21.50 -24.97 -4.73
CA THR A 180 22.53 -24.91 -3.68
C THR A 180 21.98 -24.19 -2.45
N ILE A 181 22.04 -24.82 -1.28
CA ILE A 181 21.88 -24.16 0.02
C ILE A 181 23.28 -24.05 0.62
N ARG A 182 23.79 -22.84 0.87
CA ARG A 182 25.11 -22.63 1.46
C ARG A 182 25.12 -21.60 2.59
N ASN A 183 25.99 -21.74 3.57
CA ASN A 183 26.14 -20.76 4.66
C ASN A 183 24.80 -20.41 5.33
N SER A 184 23.90 -21.38 5.49
CA SER A 184 22.51 -21.17 5.91
C SER A 184 22.13 -22.10 7.06
N TYR A 185 21.16 -21.70 7.88
CA TYR A 185 20.74 -22.55 9.00
C TYR A 185 19.24 -22.52 9.27
N ALA A 186 18.76 -23.51 10.04
CA ALA A 186 17.39 -23.56 10.50
C ALA A 186 17.31 -23.91 11.99
N ALA A 187 16.76 -22.99 12.79
CA ALA A 187 16.33 -23.21 14.16
C ALA A 187 14.79 -23.38 14.19
N VAL A 188 14.27 -24.23 13.30
CA VAL A 188 12.84 -24.42 13.05
C VAL A 188 12.37 -25.76 13.58
N ASN A 189 11.40 -25.74 14.50
CA ASN A 189 10.74 -26.96 14.95
C ASN A 189 9.89 -27.50 13.80
N THR A 190 10.27 -28.67 13.29
CA THR A 190 9.74 -29.25 12.05
C THR A 190 8.99 -30.55 12.37
N SER A 191 7.70 -30.61 12.03
CA SER A 191 6.86 -31.80 12.20
C SER A 191 6.20 -32.25 10.89
N GLY A 192 6.21 -33.55 10.59
CA GLY A 192 5.77 -34.00 9.26
C GLY A 192 5.36 -35.46 9.12
N GLY A 193 4.60 -35.72 8.05
CA GLY A 193 4.05 -37.06 7.77
C GLY A 193 5.04 -38.02 7.10
N GLY A 194 5.75 -37.53 6.08
CA GLY A 194 6.66 -38.31 5.24
C GLY A 194 8.13 -38.12 5.61
N TYR A 195 8.80 -37.31 4.81
CA TYR A 195 10.19 -36.89 4.92
C TYR A 195 10.29 -35.60 5.72
N VAL A 196 11.00 -35.63 6.86
CA VAL A 196 11.12 -34.47 7.75
C VAL A 196 12.59 -34.16 8.01
N GLY A 197 13.03 -32.94 7.71
CA GLY A 197 14.43 -32.53 7.83
C GLY A 197 14.61 -31.20 8.56
N GLY A 198 15.58 -31.12 9.46
CA GLY A 198 15.83 -29.89 10.22
C GLY A 198 16.16 -28.66 9.35
N LEU A 199 16.82 -28.85 8.20
CA LEU A 199 17.08 -27.81 7.20
C LEU A 199 16.28 -28.04 5.91
N ALA A 200 16.31 -29.26 5.35
CA ALA A 200 15.64 -29.59 4.09
C ALA A 200 14.90 -30.94 4.15
N ALA A 201 13.65 -31.02 3.70
CA ALA A 201 12.94 -32.30 3.73
C ALA A 201 13.58 -33.33 2.78
N TYR A 202 13.86 -32.89 1.55
CA TYR A 202 14.38 -33.75 0.49
C TYR A 202 15.46 -33.04 -0.32
N ASN A 203 16.71 -33.52 -0.24
CA ASN A 203 17.84 -32.94 -0.93
C ASN A 203 18.27 -33.75 -2.17
N HIS A 204 18.17 -33.14 -3.34
CA HIS A 204 18.81 -33.57 -4.59
C HIS A 204 19.96 -32.65 -5.02
N GLY A 205 20.04 -31.45 -4.45
CA GLY A 205 21.03 -30.43 -4.78
C GLY A 205 22.28 -30.51 -3.90
N VAL A 206 22.83 -29.34 -3.58
CA VAL A 206 23.99 -29.19 -2.69
C VAL A 206 23.54 -28.53 -1.38
N ILE A 207 23.98 -29.08 -0.25
CA ILE A 207 23.95 -28.42 1.07
C ILE A 207 25.40 -28.27 1.52
N GLN A 208 25.83 -27.04 1.83
CA GLN A 208 27.23 -26.72 2.16
C GLN A 208 27.34 -25.74 3.33
N ASN A 209 28.29 -25.95 4.26
CA ASN A 209 28.56 -25.02 5.38
C ASN A 209 27.27 -24.56 6.08
N SER A 210 26.37 -25.51 6.36
CA SER A 210 25.00 -25.22 6.80
C SER A 210 24.61 -26.10 7.99
N PHE A 211 23.66 -25.66 8.81
CA PHE A 211 23.28 -26.45 9.99
C PHE A 211 21.81 -26.38 10.41
N ALA A 212 21.40 -27.30 11.28
CA ALA A 212 20.06 -27.33 11.87
C ALA A 212 20.09 -27.59 13.38
N THR A 213 19.21 -26.92 14.12
CA THR A 213 19.06 -27.05 15.58
C THR A 213 17.60 -27.15 16.05
N GLY A 214 16.61 -26.92 15.18
CA GLY A 214 15.20 -27.08 15.56
C GLY A 214 14.80 -28.55 15.77
N ALA A 215 13.82 -28.82 16.62
CA ALA A 215 13.37 -30.18 16.89
C ALA A 215 12.74 -30.81 15.64
N VAL A 216 13.14 -32.05 15.29
CA VAL A 216 12.60 -32.78 14.13
C VAL A 216 11.71 -33.93 14.62
N SER A 217 10.51 -34.02 14.08
CA SER A 217 9.55 -35.09 14.42
C SER A 217 8.76 -35.54 13.19
N GLY A 218 8.56 -36.84 13.03
CA GLY A 218 7.77 -37.36 11.92
C GLY A 218 7.62 -38.88 11.94
N TYR A 219 6.75 -39.41 11.08
CA TYR A 219 6.36 -40.82 11.13
C TYR A 219 7.19 -41.75 10.24
N THR A 220 7.77 -41.25 9.14
CA THR A 220 8.37 -42.12 8.10
C THR A 220 9.90 -41.95 7.98
N PHE A 221 10.39 -40.79 7.52
CA PHE A 221 11.81 -40.56 7.26
C PHE A 221 12.26 -39.23 7.87
N THR A 222 12.75 -39.27 9.11
CA THR A 222 13.37 -38.11 9.75
C THR A 222 14.87 -38.03 9.44
N GLY A 223 15.44 -36.83 9.58
CA GLY A 223 16.88 -36.61 9.62
C GLY A 223 17.22 -35.23 10.18
N GLY A 224 18.31 -35.12 10.94
CA GLY A 224 18.62 -33.91 11.70
C GLY A 224 18.96 -32.70 10.83
N LEU A 225 19.59 -32.92 9.67
CA LEU A 225 19.82 -31.90 8.65
C LEU A 225 18.87 -32.05 7.46
N ALA A 226 18.86 -33.23 6.82
CA ALA A 226 17.95 -33.53 5.72
C ALA A 226 17.11 -34.78 5.96
N GLY A 227 15.81 -34.75 5.64
CA GLY A 227 14.89 -35.89 5.81
C GLY A 227 15.23 -37.05 4.86
N TYR A 228 15.59 -36.73 3.62
CA TYR A 228 16.25 -37.64 2.68
C TYR A 228 17.33 -36.92 1.87
N ASN A 229 18.40 -37.63 1.52
CA ASN A 229 19.49 -37.09 0.71
C ASN A 229 19.87 -38.00 -0.46
N TYR A 230 19.66 -37.52 -1.68
CA TYR A 230 20.25 -38.02 -2.94
C TYR A 230 21.32 -37.06 -3.49
N GLY A 231 21.38 -35.85 -2.96
CA GLY A 231 22.34 -34.81 -3.34
C GLY A 231 23.65 -34.88 -2.58
N THR A 232 24.43 -33.80 -2.69
CA THR A 232 25.70 -33.63 -2.01
C THR A 232 25.52 -32.85 -0.72
N VAL A 233 26.08 -33.35 0.39
CA VAL A 233 26.15 -32.63 1.67
C VAL A 233 27.62 -32.49 2.06
N GLN A 234 28.08 -31.26 2.26
CA GLN A 234 29.48 -30.94 2.55
C GLN A 234 29.58 -30.04 3.78
N ASN A 235 30.42 -30.41 4.74
CA ASN A 235 30.76 -29.57 5.90
C ASN A 235 29.51 -28.98 6.61
N SER A 236 28.47 -29.79 6.75
CA SER A 236 27.14 -29.37 7.21
C SER A 236 26.67 -30.27 8.34
N PHE A 237 26.14 -29.66 9.40
CA PHE A 237 26.02 -30.28 10.72
C PHE A 237 24.59 -30.21 11.24
N TYR A 238 24.28 -31.01 12.25
CA TYR A 238 23.06 -30.82 13.03
C TYR A 238 23.29 -31.21 14.48
N ASP A 239 22.56 -30.56 15.37
CA ASP A 239 22.61 -30.84 16.80
C ASP A 239 21.77 -32.08 17.13
N ILE A 240 22.40 -33.18 17.51
CA ILE A 240 21.71 -34.45 17.83
C ILE A 240 20.80 -34.34 19.05
N ASN A 241 21.08 -33.42 19.97
CA ASN A 241 20.35 -33.26 21.22
C ASN A 241 19.07 -32.43 21.01
N THR A 242 19.14 -31.34 20.25
CA THR A 242 17.98 -30.47 20.01
C THR A 242 17.10 -30.96 18.87
N THR A 243 17.69 -31.45 17.76
CA THR A 243 16.92 -32.07 16.66
C THR A 243 16.30 -33.42 17.06
N ARG A 244 16.91 -34.09 18.07
CA ARG A 244 16.60 -35.45 18.54
C ARG A 244 16.82 -36.53 17.49
N GLN A 245 17.68 -36.27 16.51
CA GLN A 245 18.04 -37.20 15.44
C GLN A 245 19.47 -37.72 15.61
N SER A 246 19.75 -38.90 15.06
CA SER A 246 21.07 -39.55 15.10
C SER A 246 21.32 -40.37 13.83
N ASP A 247 20.90 -39.80 12.69
CA ASP A 247 21.05 -40.39 11.37
C ASP A 247 22.46 -40.21 10.77
N SER A 248 22.71 -40.87 9.63
CA SER A 248 23.98 -40.78 8.89
C SER A 248 23.73 -40.63 7.38
N GLY A 249 24.65 -39.98 6.68
CA GLY A 249 24.59 -39.77 5.22
C GLY A 249 23.68 -38.62 4.76
N LYS A 250 23.01 -37.91 5.68
CA LYS A 250 22.14 -36.76 5.39
C LYS A 250 22.61 -35.45 6.05
N GLY A 251 23.76 -35.50 6.73
CA GLY A 251 24.36 -34.45 7.55
C GLY A 251 25.36 -35.07 8.54
N ILE A 252 26.15 -34.25 9.23
CA ILE A 252 27.06 -34.71 10.28
C ILE A 252 26.45 -34.35 11.65
N GLY A 253 25.96 -35.37 12.36
CA GLY A 253 25.46 -35.19 13.72
C GLY A 253 26.59 -34.80 14.69
N LYS A 254 26.33 -33.79 15.52
CA LYS A 254 27.23 -33.25 16.55
C LYS A 254 26.46 -33.07 17.85
N SER A 255 27.13 -33.20 19.00
CA SER A 255 26.50 -32.87 20.28
C SER A 255 26.23 -31.36 20.39
N ASN A 256 25.33 -30.95 21.27
CA ASN A 256 25.10 -29.55 21.60
C ASN A 256 26.37 -28.84 22.11
N GLU A 257 27.32 -29.57 22.69
CA GLU A 257 28.63 -29.03 23.07
C GLU A 257 29.52 -28.85 21.84
N ASP A 258 29.66 -29.88 20.98
CA ASP A 258 30.47 -29.80 19.76
C ASP A 258 29.96 -28.74 18.77
N MET A 259 28.63 -28.57 18.67
CA MET A 259 27.97 -27.53 17.86
C MET A 259 28.24 -26.10 18.36
N LYS A 260 28.91 -25.97 19.51
CA LYS A 260 29.32 -24.71 20.14
C LYS A 260 30.83 -24.61 20.32
N LEU A 261 31.61 -25.49 19.68
CA LEU A 261 33.08 -25.40 19.62
C LEU A 261 33.51 -24.80 18.29
N ALA A 262 34.36 -23.78 18.32
CA ALA A 262 34.89 -23.13 17.13
C ALA A 262 35.66 -24.11 16.21
N SER A 263 36.29 -25.14 16.79
CA SER A 263 37.00 -26.20 16.08
C SER A 263 36.09 -27.08 15.20
N THR A 264 34.79 -27.18 15.49
CA THR A 264 33.82 -27.88 14.62
C THR A 264 33.61 -27.15 13.29
N PHE A 265 33.81 -25.83 13.27
CA PHE A 265 33.57 -24.95 12.13
C PHE A 265 34.85 -24.29 11.61
N ALA A 266 36.02 -24.89 11.87
CA ALA A 266 37.31 -24.31 11.50
C ALA A 266 37.41 -23.96 10.00
N ASP A 267 36.88 -24.83 9.13
CA ASP A 267 36.88 -24.68 7.67
C ASP A 267 35.74 -23.78 7.12
N TRP A 268 34.96 -23.12 7.98
CA TRP A 268 33.93 -22.17 7.54
C TRP A 268 34.55 -20.81 7.23
N ASN A 269 33.84 -20.00 6.44
CA ASN A 269 34.26 -18.61 6.21
C ASN A 269 33.93 -17.79 7.46
N HIS A 270 34.94 -17.43 8.26
CA HIS A 270 34.76 -16.71 9.52
C HIS A 270 34.43 -15.23 9.32
N VAL A 271 34.40 -14.70 8.09
CA VAL A 271 33.85 -13.36 7.82
C VAL A 271 32.33 -13.44 7.70
N ILE A 272 31.83 -14.48 7.02
CA ILE A 272 30.39 -14.78 6.95
C ILE A 272 29.84 -15.24 8.30
N TRP A 273 30.57 -16.11 9.00
CA TRP A 273 30.13 -16.71 10.26
C TRP A 273 30.88 -16.12 11.46
N ARG A 274 30.15 -15.56 12.42
CA ARG A 274 30.63 -15.30 13.77
C ARG A 274 30.64 -16.62 14.53
N ILE A 275 31.84 -17.10 14.84
CA ILE A 275 32.08 -18.38 15.51
C ILE A 275 32.79 -18.10 16.84
N GLN A 276 32.19 -18.50 17.95
CA GLN A 276 32.69 -18.27 19.31
C GLN A 276 32.39 -19.48 20.19
N ASP A 277 33.36 -19.92 21.00
CA ASP A 277 33.15 -21.06 21.90
C ASP A 277 31.99 -20.78 22.89
N GLY A 278 31.11 -21.77 23.03
CA GLY A 278 29.89 -21.68 23.86
C GLY A 278 28.65 -21.16 23.15
N GLN A 279 28.76 -20.69 21.90
CA GLN A 279 27.63 -20.24 21.07
C GLN A 279 27.53 -21.04 19.77
N TYR A 280 26.33 -21.17 19.21
CA TYR A 280 26.18 -21.67 17.83
C TYR A 280 26.74 -20.63 16.85
N PRO A 281 27.23 -21.03 15.65
CA PRO A 281 27.62 -20.07 14.62
C PRO A 281 26.47 -19.15 14.20
N GLU A 282 26.74 -17.87 14.08
CA GLU A 282 25.77 -16.85 13.66
C GLU A 282 26.24 -16.16 12.38
N ILE A 283 25.31 -15.82 11.48
CA ILE A 283 25.66 -15.14 10.23
C ILE A 283 25.90 -13.65 10.53
N ARG A 284 27.07 -13.10 10.17
CA ARG A 284 27.35 -11.66 10.30
C ARG A 284 26.57 -10.87 9.26
N ASN A 285 26.03 -9.73 9.72
CA ASN A 285 25.33 -8.78 8.87
C ASN A 285 26.26 -7.67 8.33
N ILE A 286 27.39 -8.00 7.69
CA ILE A 286 28.21 -6.94 7.08
C ILE A 286 27.38 -6.28 5.97
N GLN A 287 27.06 -4.98 6.13
CA GLN A 287 26.28 -4.21 5.15
C GLN A 287 27.14 -3.11 4.52
N LEU A 288 26.70 -2.66 3.35
CA LEU A 288 27.01 -1.34 2.84
C LEU A 288 25.80 -0.45 3.10
N THR A 289 26.04 0.75 3.61
CA THR A 289 25.03 1.80 3.78
C THR A 289 25.61 3.13 3.27
N PRO A 290 24.78 4.14 2.98
CA PRO A 290 25.27 5.48 2.66
C PRO A 290 26.31 5.99 3.66
N GLY A 291 27.40 6.55 3.14
CA GLY A 291 28.42 7.25 3.93
C GLY A 291 27.91 8.54 4.56
N THR A 292 28.78 9.24 5.29
CA THR A 292 28.49 10.61 5.75
C THR A 292 28.74 11.64 4.65
N ASP A 293 29.81 11.48 3.87
CA ASP A 293 30.16 12.40 2.78
C ASP A 293 29.54 11.95 1.44
N ALA A 294 29.14 12.91 0.59
CA ALA A 294 28.57 12.61 -0.73
C ALA A 294 29.53 11.78 -1.62
N GLY A 295 28.99 10.77 -2.31
CA GLY A 295 29.78 9.84 -3.14
C GLY A 295 30.56 8.79 -2.35
N THR A 296 30.23 8.59 -1.07
CA THR A 296 30.86 7.58 -0.22
C THR A 296 29.88 6.55 0.33
N THR A 297 30.40 5.39 0.71
CA THR A 297 29.68 4.30 1.40
C THR A 297 30.30 4.02 2.78
N LYS A 298 29.58 3.24 3.58
CA LYS A 298 29.90 2.89 4.96
C LYS A 298 29.78 1.39 5.15
N LEU A 299 30.83 0.77 5.67
CA LEU A 299 30.80 -0.61 6.14
C LEU A 299 30.27 -0.63 7.58
N THR A 300 29.23 -1.41 7.84
CA THR A 300 28.69 -1.64 9.19
C THR A 300 28.79 -3.12 9.57
N GLN A 301 28.71 -3.42 10.88
CA GLN A 301 28.78 -4.78 11.44
C GLN A 301 30.10 -5.51 11.10
N VAL A 302 31.15 -4.74 10.89
CA VAL A 302 32.54 -5.20 10.81
C VAL A 302 33.13 -5.25 12.23
N GLU A 303 34.38 -5.68 12.41
CA GLU A 303 35.01 -5.72 13.74
C GLU A 303 36.51 -5.40 13.69
N ASN A 304 37.07 -5.00 14.84
CA ASN A 304 38.49 -4.68 14.96
C ASN A 304 39.37 -5.88 14.62
N GLY A 305 40.32 -5.70 13.69
CA GLY A 305 41.17 -6.76 13.16
C GLY A 305 40.71 -7.28 11.78
N MET A 306 39.53 -6.86 11.31
CA MET A 306 39.21 -6.94 9.88
C MET A 306 39.96 -5.88 9.07
N GLU A 307 39.96 -6.04 7.75
CA GLU A 307 40.42 -5.06 6.78
C GLU A 307 39.60 -5.14 5.49
N PHE A 308 39.57 -4.06 4.71
CA PHE A 308 38.87 -4.03 3.42
C PHE A 308 39.69 -3.42 2.28
N SER A 309 39.47 -3.89 1.05
CA SER A 309 39.97 -3.27 -0.18
C SER A 309 38.83 -2.95 -1.14
N VAL A 310 38.97 -1.85 -1.87
CA VAL A 310 38.09 -1.47 -3.00
C VAL A 310 38.77 -1.87 -4.30
N GLU A 311 38.10 -2.56 -5.21
CA GLU A 311 38.64 -2.98 -6.53
C GLU A 311 40.00 -3.71 -6.44
N ALA A 312 40.18 -4.55 -5.41
CA ALA A 312 41.41 -5.29 -5.13
C ALA A 312 42.68 -4.41 -4.98
N SER A 313 42.50 -3.16 -4.55
CA SER A 313 43.59 -2.29 -4.10
C SER A 313 44.17 -2.71 -2.74
N SER A 314 45.07 -1.89 -2.18
CA SER A 314 45.61 -2.08 -0.83
C SER A 314 44.49 -2.22 0.21
N PHE A 315 44.65 -3.16 1.14
CA PHE A 315 43.75 -3.31 2.27
C PHE A 315 43.92 -2.18 3.30
N ASN A 316 42.79 -1.73 3.84
CA ASN A 316 42.68 -0.70 4.88
C ASN A 316 42.16 -1.36 6.16
N SER A 317 42.89 -1.22 7.26
CA SER A 317 42.54 -1.85 8.54
C SER A 317 41.27 -1.24 9.16
N ILE A 318 40.40 -2.11 9.67
CA ILE A 318 39.18 -1.76 10.40
C ILE A 318 39.47 -1.89 11.90
N THR A 319 39.16 -0.83 12.64
CA THR A 319 39.44 -0.71 14.08
C THR A 319 38.18 -0.59 14.95
N SER A 320 37.00 -0.57 14.34
CA SER A 320 35.70 -0.32 14.99
C SER A 320 34.59 -1.16 14.35
N ALA A 321 33.38 -1.15 14.91
CA ALA A 321 32.21 -1.83 14.35
C ALA A 321 31.68 -1.20 13.03
N VAL A 322 32.18 -0.01 12.70
CA VAL A 322 31.83 0.78 11.51
C VAL A 322 33.11 1.35 10.89
N TYR A 323 33.16 1.39 9.56
CA TYR A 323 34.12 2.19 8.79
C TYR A 323 33.34 3.08 7.82
N ASP A 324 33.55 4.39 7.87
CA ASP A 324 32.74 5.39 7.16
C ASP A 324 33.54 6.14 6.08
N ASN A 325 32.84 6.85 5.20
CA ASN A 325 33.38 7.68 4.14
C ASN A 325 34.36 6.96 3.20
N ILE A 326 34.02 5.74 2.79
CA ILE A 326 34.75 4.99 1.76
C ILE A 326 34.34 5.54 0.38
N PRO A 327 35.22 6.21 -0.40
CA PRO A 327 34.86 6.74 -1.71
C PRO A 327 34.65 5.60 -2.71
N VAL A 328 33.50 5.59 -3.39
CA VAL A 328 33.10 4.50 -4.29
C VAL A 328 32.24 5.00 -5.44
N ASN A 329 32.21 4.20 -6.51
CA ASN A 329 31.21 4.28 -7.56
C ASN A 329 30.32 3.03 -7.55
N VAL A 330 29.16 3.15 -8.19
CA VAL A 330 28.28 2.01 -8.45
C VAL A 330 29.00 0.95 -9.30
N GLY A 331 28.95 -0.30 -8.82
CA GLY A 331 29.65 -1.44 -9.41
C GLY A 331 30.95 -1.82 -8.70
N ASP A 332 31.54 -0.93 -7.88
CA ASP A 332 32.78 -1.20 -7.17
C ASP A 332 32.65 -2.40 -6.22
N ARG A 333 33.73 -3.20 -6.11
CA ARG A 333 33.81 -4.39 -5.30
C ARG A 333 34.61 -4.13 -4.02
N ILE A 334 33.92 -4.12 -2.89
CA ILE A 334 34.53 -4.03 -1.56
C ILE A 334 34.74 -5.45 -1.03
N THR A 335 35.99 -5.87 -0.85
CA THR A 335 36.34 -7.17 -0.25
C THR A 335 36.81 -6.99 1.17
N ILE A 336 36.23 -7.74 2.11
CA ILE A 336 36.49 -7.71 3.55
C ILE A 336 37.08 -9.06 4.00
N GLN A 337 38.15 -9.03 4.80
CA GLN A 337 38.80 -10.21 5.39
C GLN A 337 39.37 -9.91 6.78
N PHE A 338 39.91 -10.91 7.48
CA PHE A 338 40.72 -10.67 8.69
C PHE A 338 42.18 -10.41 8.32
N ALA A 339 42.74 -9.30 8.81
CA ALA A 339 44.09 -8.85 8.43
C ALA A 339 45.19 -9.83 8.88
N SER A 340 45.02 -10.45 10.05
CA SER A 340 45.97 -11.42 10.60
C SER A 340 45.70 -12.86 10.17
N GLN A 341 44.54 -13.14 9.55
CA GLN A 341 44.06 -14.50 9.26
C GLN A 341 43.21 -14.55 7.96
N PRO A 342 43.75 -14.12 6.80
CA PRO A 342 43.00 -14.10 5.54
C PRO A 342 42.62 -15.50 5.04
N GLU A 343 43.27 -16.55 5.54
CA GLU A 343 42.92 -17.96 5.27
C GLU A 343 41.54 -18.36 5.82
N LEU A 344 40.99 -17.62 6.79
CA LEU A 344 39.64 -17.83 7.30
C LEU A 344 38.54 -17.31 6.35
N GLY A 345 38.93 -16.82 5.17
CA GLY A 345 38.05 -16.42 4.09
C GLY A 345 37.77 -14.91 4.03
N SER A 346 37.03 -14.54 2.99
CA SER A 346 36.66 -13.15 2.71
C SER A 346 35.22 -13.05 2.22
N VAL A 347 34.65 -11.85 2.27
CA VAL A 347 33.34 -11.51 1.66
C VAL A 347 33.54 -10.35 0.71
N THR A 348 32.98 -10.43 -0.49
CA THR A 348 32.93 -9.28 -1.42
C THR A 348 31.50 -8.76 -1.55
N LYS A 349 31.31 -7.47 -1.31
CA LYS A 349 30.09 -6.71 -1.62
C LYS A 349 30.29 -5.93 -2.92
N THR A 350 29.21 -5.69 -3.64
CA THR A 350 29.20 -4.83 -4.85
C THR A 350 28.31 -3.64 -4.57
N VAL A 351 28.86 -2.43 -4.78
CA VAL A 351 28.20 -1.15 -4.47
C VAL A 351 27.05 -0.90 -5.45
N ARG A 352 25.87 -0.58 -4.91
CA ARG A 352 24.63 -0.20 -5.61
C ARG A 352 24.34 1.28 -5.38
N TYR A 353 23.40 1.88 -6.12
CA TYR A 353 23.01 3.29 -5.89
C TYR A 353 22.55 3.57 -4.46
N ILE A 354 21.82 2.62 -3.84
CA ILE A 354 21.34 2.74 -2.45
C ILE A 354 22.47 2.69 -1.41
N ASP A 355 23.63 2.14 -1.76
CA ASP A 355 24.76 2.01 -0.84
C ASP A 355 25.62 3.29 -0.77
N ILE A 356 25.35 4.28 -1.63
CA ILE A 356 26.14 5.51 -1.77
C ILE A 356 25.34 6.71 -1.22
N GLN A 357 26.01 7.55 -0.44
CA GLN A 357 25.44 8.82 0.02
C GLN A 357 25.21 9.79 -1.16
N PRO A 358 23.96 10.18 -1.46
CA PRO A 358 23.68 11.13 -2.52
C PRO A 358 24.24 12.51 -2.17
N ALA A 359 24.56 13.29 -3.21
CA ALA A 359 24.92 14.70 -3.04
C ALA A 359 23.79 15.50 -2.39
N GLU A 360 24.13 16.59 -1.71
CA GLU A 360 23.14 17.52 -1.16
C GLU A 360 22.33 18.20 -2.27
N ALA A 361 21.14 18.66 -1.91
CA ALA A 361 20.21 19.28 -2.84
C ALA A 361 20.77 20.57 -3.46
N PRO A 362 20.54 20.84 -4.75
CA PRO A 362 21.06 22.03 -5.41
C PRO A 362 20.46 23.31 -4.82
N ALA A 363 21.26 24.39 -4.82
CA ALA A 363 20.86 25.71 -4.32
C ALA A 363 20.03 26.51 -5.35
N ALA A 364 19.11 25.83 -6.03
CA ALA A 364 18.24 26.45 -7.03
C ALA A 364 17.19 27.37 -6.37
N LEU A 365 16.76 28.40 -7.11
CA LEU A 365 15.81 29.43 -6.68
C LEU A 365 14.83 29.76 -7.82
N LEU A 366 13.70 30.39 -7.47
CA LEU A 366 12.73 30.91 -8.43
C LEU A 366 12.90 32.42 -8.63
N GLU A 367 12.61 32.88 -9.84
CA GLU A 367 12.46 34.26 -10.28
C GLU A 367 11.21 34.35 -11.16
N GLN A 368 10.68 35.56 -11.40
CA GLN A 368 9.59 35.72 -12.39
C GLN A 368 10.07 35.34 -13.80
N GLY A 369 9.23 34.60 -14.52
CA GLY A 369 9.45 34.25 -15.92
C GLY A 369 9.46 35.46 -16.85
N SER A 370 10.04 35.30 -18.05
CA SER A 370 9.95 36.31 -19.11
C SER A 370 8.52 36.47 -19.64
N THR A 371 7.76 35.38 -19.69
CA THR A 371 6.36 35.34 -20.17
C THR A 371 5.39 35.40 -19.00
N SER A 372 4.27 36.10 -19.17
CA SER A 372 3.22 36.17 -18.16
C SER A 372 2.58 34.80 -17.88
N GLY A 373 2.28 34.49 -16.62
CA GLY A 373 1.82 33.17 -16.18
C GLY A 373 2.92 32.13 -16.03
N THR A 374 4.19 32.54 -15.97
CA THR A 374 5.33 31.61 -15.85
C THR A 374 6.33 32.04 -14.79
N THR A 375 7.10 31.07 -14.29
CA THR A 375 8.26 31.27 -13.43
C THR A 375 9.57 30.93 -14.18
N LYS A 376 10.70 31.26 -13.56
CA LYS A 376 12.04 31.00 -14.04
C LYS A 376 12.86 30.36 -12.93
N LEU A 377 13.46 29.21 -13.22
CA LEU A 377 14.36 28.49 -12.35
C LEU A 377 15.81 28.96 -12.57
N VAL A 378 16.49 29.40 -11.51
CA VAL A 378 17.88 29.88 -11.55
C VAL A 378 18.76 29.16 -10.54
N GLY A 379 20.09 29.28 -10.68
CA GLY A 379 21.05 28.56 -9.83
C GLY A 379 21.20 27.08 -10.21
N VAL A 380 20.93 26.76 -11.49
CA VAL A 380 20.94 25.41 -12.04
C VAL A 380 22.06 25.23 -13.07
N SER A 381 22.22 24.02 -13.62
CA SER A 381 23.19 23.70 -14.66
C SER A 381 22.76 22.50 -15.50
N ASP A 382 23.50 22.20 -16.57
CA ASP A 382 23.33 21.04 -17.45
C ASP A 382 23.49 19.67 -16.74
N LEU A 383 24.06 19.67 -15.53
CA LEU A 383 24.16 18.50 -14.65
C LEU A 383 22.89 18.27 -13.80
N MET A 384 21.87 19.13 -13.91
CA MET A 384 20.64 19.09 -13.13
C MET A 384 19.40 18.79 -13.97
N GLU A 385 18.39 18.23 -13.34
CA GLU A 385 17.06 17.98 -13.90
C GLU A 385 15.99 18.57 -12.97
N TYR A 386 14.84 18.96 -13.54
CA TYR A 386 13.72 19.50 -12.78
C TYR A 386 12.39 18.84 -13.16
N SER A 387 11.42 18.87 -12.25
CA SER A 387 10.05 18.43 -12.48
C SER A 387 9.07 19.42 -11.85
N VAL A 388 7.88 19.56 -12.41
CA VAL A 388 6.74 20.28 -11.81
C VAL A 388 5.78 19.24 -11.23
N ASN A 389 5.27 19.47 -10.00
CA ASN A 389 4.25 18.65 -9.33
C ASN A 389 4.54 17.13 -9.36
N ALA A 390 5.80 16.76 -9.16
CA ALA A 390 6.30 15.37 -9.17
C ALA A 390 6.02 14.56 -10.46
N GLY A 391 5.84 15.23 -11.60
CA GLY A 391 5.85 14.61 -12.93
C GLY A 391 7.21 14.05 -13.38
N GLU A 392 7.36 13.85 -14.71
CA GLU A 392 8.63 13.40 -15.27
C GLU A 392 9.71 14.50 -15.18
N TYR A 393 10.91 14.09 -14.77
CA TYR A 393 12.07 14.99 -14.73
C TYR A 393 12.55 15.34 -16.15
N GLN A 394 12.78 16.64 -16.36
CA GLN A 394 13.27 17.24 -17.60
C GLN A 394 14.73 17.67 -17.45
N ASP A 395 15.53 17.40 -18.47
CA ASP A 395 16.93 17.82 -18.54
C ASP A 395 17.05 19.35 -18.58
N ILE A 396 17.84 19.92 -17.67
CA ILE A 396 18.31 21.30 -17.80
C ILE A 396 19.49 21.31 -18.78
N SER A 397 19.61 22.38 -19.59
CA SER A 397 20.64 22.55 -20.63
C SER A 397 21.43 23.88 -20.54
N ASP A 398 21.09 24.76 -19.60
CA ASP A 398 21.74 26.04 -19.36
C ASP A 398 21.80 26.31 -17.83
N THR A 399 22.28 27.49 -17.45
CA THR A 399 22.37 28.03 -16.10
C THR A 399 21.03 28.46 -15.48
N PHE A 400 19.96 28.44 -16.29
CA PHE A 400 18.58 28.72 -15.91
C PHE A 400 17.60 27.95 -16.80
N VAL A 401 16.34 27.86 -16.38
CA VAL A 401 15.19 27.48 -17.23
C VAL A 401 14.14 28.57 -17.08
N ASP A 402 13.66 29.15 -18.18
CA ASP A 402 12.72 30.26 -18.20
C ASP A 402 11.42 29.86 -18.91
N ASN A 403 10.33 30.53 -18.55
CA ASN A 403 8.98 30.28 -19.04
C ASN A 403 8.43 28.91 -18.64
N ILE A 404 8.68 28.49 -17.39
CA ILE A 404 8.03 27.31 -16.80
C ILE A 404 6.60 27.71 -16.44
N GLU A 405 5.60 27.12 -17.10
CA GLU A 405 4.18 27.28 -16.76
C GLU A 405 3.90 26.65 -15.39
N VAL A 406 3.37 27.46 -14.47
CA VAL A 406 3.02 27.10 -13.08
C VAL A 406 1.92 28.00 -12.53
N ASP A 407 1.12 27.48 -11.62
CA ASP A 407 0.17 28.22 -10.79
C ASP A 407 0.70 28.45 -9.35
N GLU A 408 0.06 29.33 -8.59
CA GLU A 408 0.43 29.55 -7.18
C GLU A 408 0.08 28.32 -6.34
N GLY A 409 1.06 27.79 -5.60
CA GLY A 409 0.97 26.53 -4.86
C GLY A 409 1.70 25.35 -5.52
N ASP A 410 2.07 25.45 -6.80
CA ASP A 410 2.84 24.41 -7.49
C ASP A 410 4.20 24.16 -6.84
N GLN A 411 4.73 22.94 -7.04
CA GLN A 411 6.03 22.53 -6.52
C GLN A 411 7.00 22.20 -7.65
N ILE A 412 8.13 22.91 -7.70
CA ILE A 412 9.25 22.60 -8.59
C ILE A 412 10.31 21.80 -7.83
N TYR A 413 10.56 20.59 -8.32
CA TYR A 413 11.53 19.64 -7.78
C TYR A 413 12.81 19.71 -8.61
N VAL A 414 13.97 19.89 -7.99
CA VAL A 414 15.25 20.06 -8.70
C VAL A 414 16.33 19.18 -8.06
N ARG A 415 17.11 18.46 -8.88
CA ARG A 415 18.21 17.63 -8.39
C ARG A 415 19.35 17.51 -9.41
N MET A 416 20.53 17.12 -8.95
CA MET A 416 21.59 16.63 -9.83
C MET A 416 21.15 15.32 -10.47
N LYS A 417 21.38 15.15 -11.77
CA LYS A 417 21.00 13.96 -12.53
C LYS A 417 21.69 12.70 -11.98
N LYS A 418 20.98 11.57 -12.02
CA LYS A 418 21.59 10.24 -11.80
C LYS A 418 22.62 9.98 -12.90
N THR A 419 23.81 9.54 -12.54
CA THR A 419 24.86 9.15 -13.51
C THR A 419 25.05 7.64 -13.48
N LEU A 420 25.86 7.08 -14.40
CA LEU A 420 26.20 5.64 -14.38
C LEU A 420 26.98 5.20 -13.14
N LEU A 421 27.60 6.14 -12.42
CA LEU A 421 28.54 5.88 -11.32
C LEU A 421 28.03 6.37 -9.96
N GLN A 422 27.12 7.33 -9.93
CA GLN A 422 26.68 8.05 -8.74
C GLN A 422 25.16 8.27 -8.75
N PRO A 423 24.46 8.17 -7.60
CA PRO A 423 23.03 8.45 -7.52
C PRO A 423 22.70 9.91 -7.83
N ALA A 424 21.42 10.20 -8.10
CA ALA A 424 20.93 11.58 -8.12
C ALA A 424 21.16 12.25 -6.74
N SER A 425 21.24 13.57 -6.70
CA SER A 425 21.28 14.28 -5.41
C SER A 425 19.95 14.14 -4.66
N LYS A 426 19.95 14.53 -3.38
CA LYS A 426 18.70 14.91 -2.70
C LYS A 426 17.95 15.96 -3.53
N VAL A 427 16.63 15.96 -3.41
CA VAL A 427 15.76 16.86 -4.17
C VAL A 427 15.60 18.18 -3.42
N ARG A 428 15.76 19.29 -4.14
CA ARG A 428 15.34 20.63 -3.71
C ARG A 428 13.89 20.81 -4.14
N ILE A 429 12.99 21.07 -3.19
CA ILE A 429 11.60 21.43 -3.48
C ILE A 429 11.47 22.95 -3.35
N LEU A 430 10.87 23.58 -4.35
CA LEU A 430 10.59 25.01 -4.43
C LEU A 430 9.07 25.18 -4.58
N ASN A 431 8.42 25.75 -3.57
CA ASN A 431 7.00 26.07 -3.64
C ASN A 431 6.84 27.41 -4.38
N VAL A 432 6.02 27.42 -5.43
CA VAL A 432 5.75 28.61 -6.25
C VAL A 432 4.77 29.52 -5.53
N THR A 433 5.14 30.79 -5.36
CA THR A 433 4.24 31.84 -4.86
C THR A 433 3.87 32.82 -5.97
N SER A 434 2.81 33.60 -5.78
CA SER A 434 2.42 34.71 -6.67
C SER A 434 3.51 35.77 -6.88
N ALA A 435 4.55 35.82 -6.03
CA ALA A 435 5.73 36.67 -6.25
C ALA A 435 6.70 36.09 -7.30
N ASP A 436 6.77 34.77 -7.42
CA ASP A 436 7.66 34.01 -8.31
C ASP A 436 7.07 33.83 -9.72
N ILE A 437 5.76 34.09 -9.88
CA ILE A 437 5.05 34.05 -11.17
C ILE A 437 5.05 35.45 -11.79
N LYS A 438 5.34 35.52 -13.09
CA LYS A 438 5.20 36.76 -13.85
C LYS A 438 3.70 37.12 -13.98
N PRO A 439 3.22 38.27 -13.45
CA PRO A 439 1.80 38.59 -13.50
C PRO A 439 1.25 38.71 -14.92
N ALA A 440 0.00 38.31 -15.12
CA ALA A 440 -0.72 38.46 -16.38
C ALA A 440 -0.80 39.93 -16.84
N ALA A 441 -0.54 40.17 -18.12
CA ALA A 441 -0.69 41.49 -18.73
C ALA A 441 -2.19 41.81 -18.90
N THR A 442 -2.63 43.00 -18.46
CA THR A 442 -3.97 43.49 -18.80
C THR A 442 -4.13 43.62 -20.32
N ILE A 443 -5.24 43.13 -20.87
CA ILE A 443 -5.56 43.26 -22.31
C ILE A 443 -5.48 44.74 -22.73
N SER A 444 -4.78 44.99 -23.84
CA SER A 444 -4.46 46.30 -24.41
C SER A 444 -5.06 46.51 -25.80
N ILE A 445 -5.43 45.44 -26.52
CA ILE A 445 -6.12 45.49 -27.82
C ILE A 445 -7.61 45.72 -27.60
N ALA A 446 -8.06 46.95 -27.84
CA ALA A 446 -9.48 47.32 -27.76
C ALA A 446 -10.33 46.85 -28.97
N GLU A 447 -9.75 46.68 -30.16
CA GLU A 447 -10.52 46.44 -31.39
C GLU A 447 -10.89 44.95 -31.57
N ILE A 448 -12.20 44.67 -31.57
CA ILE A 448 -12.75 43.35 -31.91
C ILE A 448 -13.09 43.32 -33.40
N THR A 449 -12.24 42.64 -34.18
CA THR A 449 -12.38 42.55 -35.64
C THR A 449 -13.31 41.40 -36.08
N GLY A 450 -13.70 41.40 -37.36
CA GLY A 450 -14.53 40.33 -37.96
C GLY A 450 -16.04 40.44 -37.70
N VAL A 451 -16.50 41.31 -36.80
CA VAL A 451 -17.93 41.59 -36.62
C VAL A 451 -18.47 42.35 -37.84
N THR A 452 -19.33 41.73 -38.64
CA THR A 452 -19.96 42.36 -39.80
C THR A 452 -21.19 43.17 -39.39
N VAL A 453 -21.29 44.42 -39.85
CA VAL A 453 -22.48 45.26 -39.64
C VAL A 453 -23.74 44.56 -40.20
N PRO A 454 -24.80 44.40 -39.40
CA PRO A 454 -26.06 43.78 -39.83
C PRO A 454 -26.64 44.44 -41.09
N ALA A 455 -26.82 43.63 -42.13
CA ALA A 455 -27.41 44.05 -43.40
C ALA A 455 -28.48 43.05 -43.84
N ARG A 456 -29.63 43.56 -44.29
CA ARG A 456 -30.82 42.77 -44.67
C ARG A 456 -30.46 41.60 -45.58
N GLY A 457 -30.87 40.39 -45.21
CA GLY A 457 -30.65 39.17 -45.97
C GLY A 457 -29.23 38.57 -45.89
N GLN A 458 -28.28 39.23 -45.22
CA GLN A 458 -26.99 38.62 -44.88
C GLN A 458 -27.15 37.64 -43.72
N ILE A 459 -26.29 36.62 -43.70
CA ILE A 459 -26.20 35.64 -42.62
C ILE A 459 -25.35 36.26 -41.49
N PRO A 460 -25.77 36.21 -40.21
CA PRO A 460 -24.94 36.68 -39.11
C PRO A 460 -23.65 35.87 -38.98
N VAL A 461 -22.53 36.55 -38.71
CA VAL A 461 -21.28 35.87 -38.36
C VAL A 461 -21.44 35.13 -37.02
N SER A 462 -20.96 33.89 -36.96
CA SER A 462 -20.99 33.02 -35.78
C SER A 462 -19.60 32.73 -35.18
N THR A 463 -18.54 33.27 -35.78
CA THR A 463 -17.15 33.14 -35.34
C THR A 463 -16.41 34.46 -35.59
N LEU A 464 -15.46 34.79 -34.72
CA LEU A 464 -14.58 35.95 -34.86
C LEU A 464 -13.12 35.51 -34.93
N PRO A 465 -12.25 36.24 -35.64
CA PRO A 465 -10.81 36.03 -35.57
C PRO A 465 -10.29 36.44 -34.18
N GLY A 466 -9.46 35.59 -33.57
CA GLY A 466 -8.75 35.93 -32.33
C GLY A 466 -7.59 36.91 -32.57
N THR A 467 -7.12 37.52 -31.48
CA THR A 467 -5.93 38.38 -31.45
C THR A 467 -4.76 37.63 -30.78
N SER A 468 -3.62 38.30 -30.59
CA SER A 468 -2.54 37.78 -29.74
C SER A 468 -2.93 37.76 -28.25
N GLU A 469 -3.87 38.60 -27.81
CA GLU A 469 -4.20 38.78 -26.39
C GLU A 469 -5.49 38.06 -25.95
N TYR A 470 -6.40 37.77 -26.88
CA TYR A 470 -7.68 37.11 -26.58
C TYR A 470 -8.33 36.42 -27.79
N ALA A 471 -9.17 35.43 -27.52
CA ALA A 471 -10.17 34.89 -28.43
C ALA A 471 -11.55 35.53 -28.17
N ALA A 472 -12.44 35.51 -29.16
CA ALA A 472 -13.79 36.06 -29.03
C ALA A 472 -14.85 35.18 -29.73
N THR A 473 -16.00 35.02 -29.07
CA THR A 473 -17.21 34.39 -29.65
C THR A 473 -18.36 35.40 -29.71
N ILE A 474 -19.36 35.17 -30.56
CA ILE A 474 -20.44 36.14 -30.83
C ILE A 474 -21.81 35.49 -30.91
N GLU A 475 -22.79 36.08 -30.22
CA GLU A 475 -24.20 35.74 -30.29
C GLU A 475 -25.02 36.97 -30.68
N TRP A 476 -26.10 36.77 -31.44
CA TRP A 476 -26.93 37.86 -31.98
C TRP A 476 -28.35 37.83 -31.39
N SER A 477 -28.81 39.00 -30.94
CA SER A 477 -30.20 39.23 -30.53
C SER A 477 -30.85 40.30 -31.42
N PRO A 478 -32.03 40.04 -32.03
CA PRO A 478 -32.75 38.77 -32.03
C PRO A 478 -32.04 37.68 -32.85
N ALA A 479 -32.03 36.44 -32.34
CA ALA A 479 -31.41 35.31 -33.04
C ALA A 479 -32.19 34.97 -34.32
N ASN A 480 -31.62 35.24 -35.50
CA ASN A 480 -32.25 34.98 -36.79
C ASN A 480 -31.24 34.35 -37.76
N SER A 481 -31.71 33.48 -38.67
CA SER A 481 -30.86 32.84 -39.70
C SER A 481 -30.35 33.80 -40.78
N VAL A 482 -31.05 34.93 -40.97
CA VAL A 482 -30.61 36.10 -41.74
C VAL A 482 -31.09 37.37 -41.05
N PHE A 483 -30.36 38.48 -41.19
CA PHE A 483 -30.81 39.76 -40.66
C PHE A 483 -32.08 40.25 -41.38
N ARG A 484 -33.12 40.56 -40.60
CA ARG A 484 -34.41 41.12 -41.06
C ARG A 484 -34.27 42.60 -41.37
N ALA A 485 -35.25 43.22 -42.02
CA ALA A 485 -35.34 44.67 -42.24
C ALA A 485 -35.83 45.42 -40.98
N ASN A 486 -35.58 46.74 -40.92
CA ASN A 486 -36.01 47.65 -39.84
C ASN A 486 -35.72 47.17 -38.41
N THR A 487 -34.70 46.33 -38.23
CA THR A 487 -34.43 45.62 -36.97
C THR A 487 -33.09 46.07 -36.41
N VAL A 488 -33.09 46.53 -35.15
CA VAL A 488 -31.88 46.74 -34.36
C VAL A 488 -31.37 45.38 -33.92
N TYR A 489 -30.08 45.13 -34.14
CA TYR A 489 -29.40 43.91 -33.70
C TYR A 489 -28.36 44.25 -32.64
N ILE A 490 -28.30 43.41 -31.62
CA ILE A 490 -27.31 43.46 -30.55
C ILE A 490 -26.42 42.23 -30.70
N ALA A 491 -25.12 42.43 -30.78
CA ALA A 491 -24.13 41.38 -30.64
C ALA A 491 -23.66 41.32 -29.18
N THR A 492 -23.85 40.17 -28.54
CA THR A 492 -23.18 39.82 -27.29
C THR A 492 -21.90 39.08 -27.67
N ILE A 493 -20.75 39.64 -27.30
CA ILE A 493 -19.44 39.10 -27.62
C ILE A 493 -18.77 38.67 -26.31
N THR A 494 -18.31 37.42 -26.25
CA THR A 494 -17.57 36.90 -25.09
C THR A 494 -16.09 36.82 -25.44
N VAL A 495 -15.31 37.67 -24.78
CA VAL A 495 -13.85 37.73 -24.85
C VAL A 495 -13.25 36.78 -23.81
N THR A 496 -12.37 35.90 -24.27
CA THR A 496 -11.59 34.98 -23.43
C THR A 496 -10.11 35.32 -23.58
N PRO A 497 -9.41 35.76 -22.52
CA PRO A 497 -7.98 36.03 -22.59
C PRO A 497 -7.18 34.82 -23.09
N ASN A 498 -6.15 35.09 -23.89
CA ASN A 498 -5.12 34.10 -24.20
C ASN A 498 -4.17 33.95 -23.00
N ILE A 499 -3.38 32.88 -23.00
CA ILE A 499 -2.34 32.63 -21.98
C ILE A 499 -1.44 33.88 -21.84
N GLY A 500 -1.18 34.27 -20.59
CA GLY A 500 -0.41 35.45 -20.23
C GLY A 500 -1.19 36.78 -20.18
N TYR A 501 -2.48 36.79 -20.55
CA TYR A 501 -3.32 37.99 -20.51
C TYR A 501 -4.46 37.87 -19.50
N THR A 502 -4.95 39.02 -19.02
CA THR A 502 -6.07 39.09 -18.08
C THR A 502 -7.04 40.22 -18.40
N LEU A 503 -8.31 40.01 -18.05
CA LEU A 503 -9.33 41.06 -18.03
C LEU A 503 -9.15 41.99 -16.81
N THR A 504 -8.44 41.56 -15.76
CA THR A 504 -8.19 42.40 -14.58
C THR A 504 -7.38 43.64 -14.96
N GLY A 505 -7.97 44.82 -14.71
CA GLY A 505 -7.44 46.11 -15.13
C GLY A 505 -8.07 46.67 -16.41
N VAL A 506 -8.85 45.88 -17.16
CA VAL A 506 -9.59 46.37 -18.32
C VAL A 506 -10.73 47.29 -17.84
N PRO A 507 -10.75 48.57 -18.25
CA PRO A 507 -11.77 49.51 -17.80
C PRO A 507 -13.14 49.22 -18.43
N ALA A 508 -14.18 49.86 -17.91
CA ALA A 508 -15.49 49.86 -18.54
C ALA A 508 -15.43 50.52 -19.93
N ASP A 509 -16.25 50.03 -20.85
CA ASP A 509 -16.41 50.53 -22.23
C ASP A 509 -15.08 50.66 -23.00
N PHE A 510 -14.15 49.72 -22.74
CA PHE A 510 -12.83 49.61 -23.35
C PHE A 510 -12.88 49.09 -24.79
N PHE A 511 -13.67 48.05 -25.04
CA PHE A 511 -13.67 47.37 -26.34
C PHE A 511 -14.42 48.18 -27.42
N THR A 512 -13.97 48.03 -28.67
CA THR A 512 -14.55 48.70 -29.84
C THR A 512 -14.94 47.69 -30.92
N VAL A 513 -16.05 47.96 -31.59
CA VAL A 513 -16.64 47.12 -32.65
C VAL A 513 -17.05 48.03 -33.80
N ALA A 514 -16.50 47.81 -34.99
CA ALA A 514 -16.73 48.68 -36.14
C ALA A 514 -18.21 48.71 -36.57
N GLY A 515 -18.78 49.91 -36.70
CA GLY A 515 -20.15 50.13 -37.19
C GLY A 515 -21.27 49.90 -36.16
N ALA A 516 -20.94 49.59 -34.91
CA ALA A 516 -21.89 49.66 -33.80
C ALA A 516 -22.21 51.13 -33.43
N THR A 517 -23.44 51.40 -32.98
CA THR A 517 -23.85 52.70 -32.41
C THR A 517 -23.40 52.88 -30.96
N SER A 518 -23.22 51.78 -30.24
CA SER A 518 -22.68 51.76 -28.88
C SER A 518 -22.04 50.41 -28.62
N VAL A 519 -20.88 50.41 -27.96
CA VAL A 519 -20.21 49.22 -27.46
C VAL A 519 -19.98 49.43 -25.97
N THR A 520 -20.34 48.45 -25.14
CA THR A 520 -20.18 48.55 -23.69
C THR A 520 -19.61 47.26 -23.10
N ASN A 521 -18.84 47.40 -22.03
CA ASN A 521 -18.38 46.29 -21.19
C ASN A 521 -18.24 46.77 -19.74
N ALA A 522 -18.45 45.89 -18.77
CA ALA A 522 -18.14 46.21 -17.37
C ALA A 522 -16.62 46.16 -17.11
N VAL A 523 -16.18 46.81 -16.03
CA VAL A 523 -14.78 46.70 -15.53
C VAL A 523 -14.44 45.23 -15.29
N ASN A 524 -13.26 44.81 -15.75
CA ASN A 524 -12.76 43.42 -15.69
C ASN A 524 -13.67 42.37 -16.37
N SER A 525 -14.62 42.76 -17.21
CA SER A 525 -15.54 41.81 -17.87
C SER A 525 -15.15 41.54 -19.31
N GLY A 526 -15.17 40.25 -19.68
CA GLY A 526 -15.05 39.80 -21.07
C GLY A 526 -16.37 39.86 -21.86
N VAL A 527 -17.48 40.22 -21.23
CA VAL A 527 -18.78 40.34 -21.91
C VAL A 527 -18.92 41.75 -22.49
N VAL A 528 -18.92 41.83 -23.82
CA VAL A 528 -19.00 43.05 -24.61
C VAL A 528 -20.34 43.10 -25.35
N THR A 529 -21.09 44.17 -25.19
CA THR A 529 -22.40 44.36 -25.86
C THR A 529 -22.28 45.43 -26.94
N ALA A 530 -22.42 45.04 -28.21
CA ALA A 530 -22.39 45.95 -29.35
C ALA A 530 -23.78 46.08 -29.99
N VAL A 531 -24.36 47.28 -29.93
CA VAL A 531 -25.66 47.59 -30.54
C VAL A 531 -25.43 48.19 -31.92
N PHE A 532 -26.14 47.72 -32.94
CA PHE A 532 -26.02 48.21 -34.32
C PHE A 532 -27.22 49.07 -34.76
N PRO A 533 -27.06 49.95 -35.77
CA PRO A 533 -28.18 50.65 -36.39
C PRO A 533 -29.25 49.69 -36.89
N ALA A 534 -30.50 50.16 -36.98
CA ALA A 534 -31.57 49.39 -37.60
C ALA A 534 -31.24 49.10 -39.09
N THR A 535 -31.43 47.85 -39.49
CA THR A 535 -31.26 47.40 -40.88
C THR A 535 -32.22 48.13 -41.85
N GLY A 536 -31.80 48.30 -43.11
CA GLY A 536 -32.59 49.00 -44.14
C GLY A 536 -33.98 48.40 -44.40
N SER A 537 -34.91 49.25 -44.85
CA SER A 537 -36.35 48.97 -44.96
C SER A 537 -36.77 48.06 -46.12
N ASP A 538 -37.93 47.41 -45.96
CA ASP A 538 -38.57 46.55 -46.99
C ASP A 538 -39.40 47.34 -48.02
N PRO A 539 -39.49 46.89 -49.29
CA PRO A 539 -40.58 47.24 -50.21
C PRO A 539 -41.86 46.42 -49.94
N VAL A 540 -42.99 46.91 -50.47
CA VAL A 540 -44.39 46.60 -50.06
C VAL A 540 -44.99 45.29 -50.67
N SER A 541 -46.08 44.78 -50.04
CA SER A 541 -47.13 43.82 -50.53
C SER A 541 -46.89 42.31 -50.30
N ASP A 542 -47.88 41.44 -49.98
CA ASP A 542 -49.24 41.56 -49.39
C ASP A 542 -49.78 40.17 -48.90
N ASN A 543 -50.71 40.18 -47.93
CA ASN A 543 -51.73 39.18 -47.51
C ASN A 543 -51.45 37.67 -47.27
N GLY A 544 -51.78 37.20 -46.03
CA GLY A 544 -52.88 36.23 -45.83
C GLY A 544 -52.69 34.95 -44.98
N GLY A 545 -53.32 34.88 -43.78
CA GLY A 545 -53.95 33.62 -43.28
C GLY A 545 -53.53 33.01 -41.91
N SER A 546 -54.38 33.19 -40.88
CA SER A 546 -54.68 32.37 -39.66
C SER A 546 -53.88 31.08 -39.33
N ASN A 547 -53.62 30.67 -38.08
CA ASN A 547 -54.49 30.65 -36.88
C ASN A 547 -53.70 30.45 -35.55
N ALA A 548 -54.30 30.78 -34.40
CA ALA A 548 -53.82 30.45 -33.03
C ALA A 548 -54.50 29.14 -32.51
N PRO A 549 -54.19 28.52 -31.33
CA PRO A 549 -53.86 29.16 -30.04
C PRO A 549 -52.88 28.47 -29.03
N SER A 550 -52.33 29.31 -28.12
CA SER A 550 -52.15 29.12 -26.66
C SER A 550 -51.68 27.80 -26.02
N VAL A 551 -50.54 27.84 -25.29
CA VAL A 551 -50.47 27.61 -23.81
C VAL A 551 -49.15 28.13 -23.20
N THR A 552 -49.26 28.70 -21.99
CA THR A 552 -48.21 28.92 -20.97
C THR A 552 -48.55 28.03 -19.75
N PRO A 553 -47.61 27.60 -18.87
CA PRO A 553 -46.92 28.52 -17.95
C PRO A 553 -45.52 28.12 -17.38
N ALA A 554 -44.98 29.05 -16.58
CA ALA A 554 -44.10 28.88 -15.40
C ALA A 554 -42.61 28.50 -15.55
N ASP A 555 -41.78 29.46 -15.14
CA ASP A 555 -40.61 29.42 -14.25
C ASP A 555 -39.87 28.09 -13.98
N ASN A 556 -38.54 28.15 -14.07
CA ASN A 556 -37.63 27.40 -13.21
C ASN A 556 -36.36 28.24 -12.92
N PRO A 557 -35.79 28.19 -11.69
CA PRO A 557 -34.61 28.99 -11.29
C PRO A 557 -33.28 28.41 -11.85
N PRO A 558 -32.18 29.16 -11.81
CA PRO A 558 -30.88 28.72 -12.33
C PRO A 558 -30.26 27.57 -11.51
N PRO A 559 -29.34 26.78 -12.11
CA PRO A 559 -28.59 25.75 -11.38
C PRO A 559 -27.66 26.37 -10.33
N SER A 560 -27.61 25.74 -9.15
CA SER A 560 -26.74 26.13 -8.05
C SER A 560 -25.27 25.91 -8.41
N GLU A 561 -24.41 26.77 -7.86
CA GLU A 561 -22.96 26.62 -7.89
C GLU A 561 -22.52 25.31 -7.24
N THR A 562 -21.52 24.65 -7.83
CA THR A 562 -20.86 23.47 -7.26
C THR A 562 -19.67 23.96 -6.43
N PRO A 563 -19.58 23.64 -5.11
CA PRO A 563 -18.41 23.97 -4.31
C PRO A 563 -17.14 23.27 -4.82
N ALA A 564 -15.99 23.92 -4.67
CA ALA A 564 -14.69 23.34 -5.01
C ALA A 564 -14.34 22.14 -4.11
N ASP A 565 -13.64 21.17 -4.70
CA ASP A 565 -13.11 19.97 -4.04
C ASP A 565 -11.99 20.36 -3.06
N PRO A 566 -12.01 19.93 -1.79
CA PRO A 566 -10.93 20.23 -0.86
C PRO A 566 -9.67 19.42 -1.16
N GLU A 567 -8.52 20.07 -0.91
CA GLU A 567 -7.19 19.47 -0.90
C GLU A 567 -7.15 18.17 -0.06
N PRO A 568 -6.48 17.09 -0.53
CA PRO A 568 -6.47 15.82 0.18
C PRO A 568 -5.74 15.95 1.51
N ALA A 569 -6.51 15.97 2.60
CA ALA A 569 -5.97 15.87 3.95
C ALA A 569 -5.11 14.59 4.07
N THR A 570 -4.00 14.69 4.79
CA THR A 570 -3.28 13.53 5.30
C THR A 570 -4.27 12.70 6.12
N GLU A 571 -4.57 11.46 5.68
CA GLU A 571 -5.50 10.58 6.38
C GLU A 571 -5.02 10.35 7.82
N GLU A 572 -5.72 10.94 8.80
CA GLU A 572 -5.46 10.66 10.21
C GLU A 572 -5.80 9.19 10.52
N ASP A 573 -4.99 8.54 11.35
CA ASP A 573 -5.27 7.17 11.76
C ASP A 573 -6.44 7.14 12.76
N THR A 574 -7.56 6.55 12.34
CA THR A 574 -8.82 6.47 13.08
C THR A 574 -8.75 5.45 14.23
N ILE A 575 -9.64 5.61 15.22
CA ILE A 575 -9.75 4.72 16.40
C ILE A 575 -10.26 3.33 15.99
N TYR A 576 -11.14 3.27 15.01
CA TYR A 576 -11.57 2.03 14.37
C TYR A 576 -10.76 1.76 13.10
N ASN A 577 -10.77 0.51 12.64
CA ASN A 577 -10.04 0.10 11.45
C ASN A 577 -10.71 0.68 10.19
N LYS A 578 -10.17 1.78 9.64
CA LYS A 578 -10.69 2.51 8.46
C LYS A 578 -10.93 1.66 7.22
N TYR A 579 -10.28 0.49 7.09
CA TYR A 579 -10.49 -0.40 5.94
C TYR A 579 -11.79 -1.22 6.01
N ILE A 580 -12.45 -1.26 7.17
CA ILE A 580 -13.68 -2.04 7.39
C ILE A 580 -14.77 -1.29 8.20
N ILE A 581 -14.42 -0.15 8.80
CA ILE A 581 -15.32 0.75 9.54
C ILE A 581 -15.25 2.15 8.92
N ASP A 582 -16.41 2.70 8.57
CA ASP A 582 -16.58 4.14 8.40
C ASP A 582 -16.80 4.76 9.79
N GLU A 583 -15.80 5.46 10.32
CA GLU A 583 -15.83 6.02 11.68
C GLU A 583 -16.88 7.14 11.79
N ASP A 584 -17.04 7.99 10.77
CA ASP A 584 -18.04 9.05 10.75
C ASP A 584 -19.47 8.49 10.70
N GLU A 585 -19.73 7.49 9.85
CA GLU A 585 -21.03 6.79 9.79
C GLU A 585 -21.35 6.11 11.12
N LEU A 586 -20.37 5.45 11.74
CA LEU A 586 -20.51 4.81 13.05
C LEU A 586 -20.82 5.83 14.15
N VAL A 587 -20.05 6.92 14.21
CA VAL A 587 -20.18 7.97 15.22
C VAL A 587 -21.54 8.64 15.13
N GLU A 588 -21.93 9.10 13.93
CA GLU A 588 -23.17 9.85 13.75
C GLU A 588 -24.42 8.97 13.93
N ARG A 589 -24.42 7.75 13.38
CA ARG A 589 -25.52 6.78 13.57
C ARG A 589 -25.79 6.46 15.03
N LEU A 590 -24.74 6.29 15.83
CA LEU A 590 -24.89 6.00 17.26
C LEU A 590 -25.23 7.25 18.09
N LYS A 591 -24.79 8.45 17.69
CA LYS A 591 -25.24 9.73 18.26
C LYS A 591 -26.73 9.96 18.05
N ILE A 592 -27.23 9.76 16.82
CA ILE A 592 -28.66 9.85 16.48
C ILE A 592 -29.46 8.87 17.35
N LYS A 593 -29.05 7.59 17.38
CA LYS A 593 -29.71 6.58 18.21
C LYS A 593 -29.68 6.92 19.71
N ALA A 594 -28.61 7.52 20.22
CA ALA A 594 -28.53 7.96 21.61
C ALA A 594 -29.46 9.15 21.90
N ALA A 595 -29.64 10.07 20.94
CA ALA A 595 -30.61 11.14 21.05
C ALA A 595 -32.06 10.60 21.06
N GLU A 596 -32.41 9.74 20.10
CA GLU A 596 -33.71 9.05 20.04
C GLU A 596 -34.00 8.27 21.35
N ALA A 597 -33.02 7.51 21.84
CA ALA A 597 -33.10 6.75 23.09
C ALA A 597 -33.28 7.63 24.35
N LYS A 598 -32.89 8.91 24.27
CA LYS A 598 -33.04 9.88 25.35
C LYS A 598 -34.40 10.59 25.29
N GLU A 599 -34.89 10.90 24.09
CA GLU A 599 -36.23 11.47 23.90
C GLU A 599 -37.35 10.47 24.21
N ALA A 600 -37.19 9.21 23.82
CA ALA A 600 -38.17 8.16 24.06
C ALA A 600 -38.40 7.84 25.55
N ASN A 601 -37.39 8.09 26.40
CA ASN A 601 -37.39 7.87 27.85
C ASN A 601 -37.99 6.50 28.29
N ALA A 602 -37.76 5.46 27.49
CA ALA A 602 -38.24 4.11 27.75
C ALA A 602 -37.25 3.34 28.64
N GLU A 603 -37.76 2.71 29.70
CA GLU A 603 -37.00 1.76 30.53
C GLU A 603 -36.67 0.48 29.73
N SER A 604 -35.59 -0.21 30.10
CA SER A 604 -35.22 -1.46 29.45
C SER A 604 -36.27 -2.56 29.64
N GLU A 605 -36.54 -3.30 28.58
CA GLU A 605 -37.63 -4.28 28.52
C GLU A 605 -37.30 -5.60 29.27
N PHE A 606 -36.03 -5.83 29.62
CA PHE A 606 -35.54 -7.09 30.16
C PHE A 606 -35.63 -7.19 31.69
N ALA A 607 -36.67 -7.86 32.19
CA ALA A 607 -36.87 -8.02 33.64
C ALA A 607 -35.75 -8.80 34.35
N ASP A 608 -35.05 -9.71 33.65
CA ASP A 608 -34.00 -10.58 34.20
C ASP A 608 -32.61 -9.93 34.31
N THR A 609 -32.47 -8.66 33.91
CA THR A 609 -31.19 -7.93 33.96
C THR A 609 -31.12 -6.91 35.10
N ARG A 610 -32.23 -6.60 35.79
CA ARG A 610 -32.34 -5.47 36.74
C ARG A 610 -31.30 -5.48 37.88
N GLU A 611 -30.97 -6.66 38.39
CA GLU A 611 -29.97 -6.85 39.47
C GLU A 611 -28.60 -7.32 38.93
N HIS A 612 -28.40 -7.31 37.61
CA HIS A 612 -27.19 -7.84 36.99
C HIS A 612 -26.08 -6.79 36.89
N TRP A 613 -24.82 -7.20 37.05
CA TRP A 613 -23.66 -6.28 37.00
C TRP A 613 -23.54 -5.53 35.66
N ALA A 614 -24.08 -6.09 34.58
CA ALA A 614 -24.10 -5.50 33.25
C ALA A 614 -25.39 -4.73 32.92
N VAL A 615 -26.31 -4.52 33.88
CA VAL A 615 -27.62 -3.87 33.64
C VAL A 615 -27.50 -2.59 32.79
N LYS A 616 -26.61 -1.67 33.19
CA LYS A 616 -26.32 -0.41 32.47
C LYS A 616 -25.84 -0.63 31.02
N THR A 617 -24.99 -1.62 30.80
CA THR A 617 -24.52 -1.98 29.45
C THR A 617 -25.66 -2.52 28.60
N ILE A 618 -26.47 -3.43 29.15
CA ILE A 618 -27.58 -4.05 28.42
C ILE A 618 -28.65 -3.01 28.08
N GLU A 619 -28.96 -2.12 29.01
CA GLU A 619 -29.88 -1.00 28.84
C GLU A 619 -29.44 -0.06 27.69
N ILE A 620 -28.14 0.26 27.57
CA ILE A 620 -27.63 1.03 26.43
C ILE A 620 -27.99 0.34 25.10
N PHE A 621 -27.60 -0.93 24.91
CA PHE A 621 -27.85 -1.62 23.63
C PHE A 621 -29.34 -1.86 23.34
N ASP A 622 -30.17 -2.02 24.37
CA ASP A 622 -31.63 -2.14 24.25
C ASP A 622 -32.26 -0.81 23.83
N ARG A 623 -31.91 0.30 24.49
CA ARG A 623 -32.44 1.63 24.17
C ARG A 623 -32.01 2.13 22.80
N LEU A 624 -30.79 1.81 22.36
CA LEU A 624 -30.32 2.05 20.97
C LEU A 624 -30.96 1.11 19.93
N LYS A 625 -31.72 0.10 20.38
CA LYS A 625 -32.34 -0.99 19.60
C LYS A 625 -31.31 -1.75 18.73
N LEU A 626 -30.12 -1.95 19.29
CA LEU A 626 -29.02 -2.72 18.69
C LEU A 626 -29.04 -4.19 19.14
N ILE A 627 -29.54 -4.50 20.33
CA ILE A 627 -29.73 -5.88 20.79
C ILE A 627 -31.22 -6.24 20.89
N THR A 628 -31.50 -7.54 20.78
CA THR A 628 -32.83 -8.10 21.05
C THR A 628 -32.70 -9.23 22.07
N GLY A 629 -33.72 -9.39 22.91
CA GLY A 629 -33.86 -10.55 23.79
C GLY A 629 -34.21 -11.82 23.02
N TYR A 630 -34.43 -12.90 23.77
CA TYR A 630 -34.97 -14.14 23.24
C TYR A 630 -36.49 -14.05 23.05
N PRO A 631 -37.13 -14.95 22.26
CA PRO A 631 -38.57 -14.90 21.99
C PRO A 631 -39.50 -15.02 23.21
N ASP A 632 -38.98 -15.41 24.38
CA ASP A 632 -39.68 -15.42 25.67
C ASP A 632 -39.58 -14.11 26.45
N GLY A 633 -38.99 -13.06 25.87
CA GLY A 633 -38.87 -11.72 26.48
C GLY A 633 -37.71 -11.56 27.46
N LEU A 634 -36.86 -12.58 27.63
CA LEU A 634 -35.70 -12.54 28.53
C LEU A 634 -34.41 -12.19 27.78
N PHE A 635 -33.45 -11.56 28.46
CA PHE A 635 -32.12 -11.28 27.89
C PHE A 635 -31.12 -12.41 28.15
N ARG A 636 -31.22 -13.07 29.31
CA ARG A 636 -30.37 -14.13 29.84
C ARG A 636 -28.88 -13.71 29.88
N PRO A 637 -28.52 -12.72 30.70
CA PRO A 637 -27.19 -12.08 30.64
C PRO A 637 -26.01 -13.01 30.93
N ASN A 638 -26.22 -14.03 31.78
CA ASN A 638 -25.22 -15.03 32.13
C ASN A 638 -25.19 -16.25 31.19
N ASN A 639 -26.07 -16.34 30.19
CA ASN A 639 -25.99 -17.43 29.21
C ASN A 639 -24.75 -17.26 28.33
N ALA A 640 -24.10 -18.37 28.02
CA ALA A 640 -23.04 -18.40 27.04
C ALA A 640 -23.57 -17.98 25.66
N ILE A 641 -22.87 -17.09 24.97
CA ILE A 641 -23.25 -16.59 23.64
C ILE A 641 -22.62 -17.44 22.54
N THR A 642 -23.36 -17.70 21.47
CA THR A 642 -22.85 -18.43 20.29
C THR A 642 -21.99 -17.52 19.39
N ARG A 643 -21.12 -18.13 18.60
CA ARG A 643 -20.28 -17.44 17.61
C ARG A 643 -21.13 -16.70 16.55
N ALA A 644 -22.25 -17.30 16.12
CA ALA A 644 -23.20 -16.65 15.22
C ALA A 644 -23.87 -15.41 15.83
N GLU A 645 -24.32 -15.49 17.10
CA GLU A 645 -24.89 -14.33 17.79
C GLU A 645 -23.86 -13.21 17.93
N PHE A 646 -22.63 -13.52 18.35
CA PHE A 646 -21.59 -12.49 18.51
C PHE A 646 -21.24 -11.82 17.18
N ALA A 647 -21.05 -12.61 16.10
CA ALA A 647 -20.84 -12.08 14.75
C ALA A 647 -21.96 -11.11 14.33
N ARG A 648 -23.23 -11.48 14.51
CA ARG A 648 -24.35 -10.59 14.19
C ARG A 648 -24.38 -9.31 15.02
N ILE A 649 -24.01 -9.37 16.30
CA ILE A 649 -23.94 -8.17 17.13
C ILE A 649 -22.82 -7.25 16.63
N LEU A 650 -21.63 -7.78 16.33
CA LEU A 650 -20.53 -7.00 15.77
C LEU A 650 -20.96 -6.29 14.47
N ASN A 651 -21.48 -7.04 13.49
CA ASN A 651 -21.87 -6.46 12.20
C ASN A 651 -22.96 -5.39 12.35
N ARG A 652 -23.99 -5.65 13.18
CA ARG A 652 -25.08 -4.69 13.44
C ARG A 652 -24.62 -3.43 14.17
N VAL A 653 -23.69 -3.55 15.12
CA VAL A 653 -23.19 -2.40 15.89
C VAL A 653 -22.25 -1.58 15.02
N PHE A 654 -21.25 -2.23 14.44
CA PHE A 654 -20.14 -1.55 13.78
C PHE A 654 -20.40 -1.18 12.31
N HIS A 655 -21.37 -1.81 11.63
CA HIS A 655 -21.59 -1.69 10.18
C HIS A 655 -20.31 -2.02 9.40
N ILE A 656 -20.00 -3.32 9.34
CA ILE A 656 -18.75 -3.80 8.76
C ILE A 656 -18.84 -3.72 7.23
N HIS A 657 -17.98 -2.89 6.66
CA HIS A 657 -17.84 -2.72 5.21
C HIS A 657 -16.79 -3.68 4.64
N ASN A 658 -16.94 -4.04 3.37
CA ASN A 658 -15.94 -4.86 2.66
C ASN A 658 -14.80 -3.97 2.17
N ARG A 659 -13.56 -4.39 2.40
CA ARG A 659 -12.37 -3.73 1.85
C ARG A 659 -12.46 -3.67 0.32
N ASP A 660 -12.48 -2.47 -0.24
CA ASP A 660 -12.85 -2.18 -1.63
C ASP A 660 -12.25 -3.15 -2.66
N GLY A 661 -13.12 -3.80 -3.44
CA GLY A 661 -12.74 -4.70 -4.54
C GLY A 661 -12.16 -6.07 -4.13
N SER A 662 -11.94 -6.34 -2.85
CA SER A 662 -11.38 -7.62 -2.41
C SER A 662 -12.44 -8.72 -2.32
N ASN A 663 -12.58 -9.53 -3.37
CA ASN A 663 -13.38 -10.76 -3.36
C ASN A 663 -12.67 -11.87 -2.56
N ILE A 664 -12.51 -11.69 -1.24
CA ILE A 664 -12.04 -12.73 -0.33
C ILE A 664 -13.22 -13.68 -0.04
N SER A 665 -13.50 -14.58 -0.99
CA SER A 665 -14.51 -15.63 -0.80
C SER A 665 -13.96 -16.75 0.10
N MET A 666 -14.00 -16.53 1.42
CA MET A 666 -13.76 -17.60 2.39
C MET A 666 -15.01 -18.50 2.48
N GLU A 667 -15.01 -19.61 1.75
CA GLU A 667 -16.10 -20.61 1.83
C GLU A 667 -16.07 -21.35 3.18
N LEU A 668 -16.88 -20.88 4.12
CA LEU A 668 -17.11 -21.51 5.43
C LEU A 668 -18.15 -22.64 5.25
N LYS A 669 -17.74 -23.89 5.42
CA LYS A 669 -18.50 -25.09 4.98
C LYS A 669 -19.81 -25.33 5.73
N ASP A 670 -20.02 -24.70 6.89
CA ASP A 670 -21.11 -24.97 7.81
C ASP A 670 -22.03 -23.77 8.08
N ILE A 671 -21.89 -22.67 7.33
CA ILE A 671 -22.72 -21.47 7.50
C ILE A 671 -23.95 -21.42 6.59
N GLU A 672 -24.08 -22.30 5.60
CA GLU A 672 -25.19 -22.28 4.62
C GLU A 672 -26.57 -22.36 5.28
N GLY A 673 -26.70 -23.13 6.36
CA GLY A 673 -27.91 -23.22 7.18
C GLY A 673 -27.96 -22.27 8.38
N SER A 674 -27.03 -21.33 8.50
CA SER A 674 -26.94 -20.39 9.62
C SER A 674 -27.89 -19.21 9.42
N TRP A 675 -28.70 -18.91 10.44
CA TRP A 675 -29.54 -17.70 10.47
C TRP A 675 -28.74 -16.39 10.51
N ALA A 676 -27.43 -16.47 10.80
CA ALA A 676 -26.48 -15.35 10.77
C ALA A 676 -25.52 -15.42 9.57
N LYS A 677 -25.83 -16.21 8.52
CA LYS A 677 -24.97 -16.43 7.35
C LYS A 677 -24.40 -15.12 6.79
N GLU A 678 -25.26 -14.17 6.45
CA GLU A 678 -24.87 -12.88 5.85
C GLU A 678 -23.94 -12.05 6.77
N ASP A 679 -24.19 -12.05 8.09
CA ASP A 679 -23.32 -11.36 9.06
C ASP A 679 -21.94 -12.02 9.14
N ILE A 680 -21.89 -13.35 9.10
CA ILE A 680 -20.65 -14.13 9.12
C ILE A 680 -19.88 -13.93 7.81
N GLU A 681 -20.56 -13.90 6.66
CA GLU A 681 -19.94 -13.64 5.34
C GLU A 681 -19.33 -12.25 5.25
N LYS A 682 -20.03 -11.20 5.71
CA LYS A 682 -19.49 -9.82 5.75
C LYS A 682 -18.25 -9.73 6.66
N LEU A 683 -18.34 -10.28 7.87
CA LEU A 683 -17.20 -10.31 8.80
C LEU A 683 -16.04 -11.19 8.31
N ALA A 684 -16.30 -12.22 7.50
CA ALA A 684 -15.25 -13.03 6.89
C ALA A 684 -14.58 -12.33 5.70
N ALA A 685 -15.36 -11.67 4.84
CA ALA A 685 -14.86 -10.85 3.74
C ALA A 685 -14.03 -9.65 4.26
N ALA A 686 -14.44 -9.04 5.36
CA ALA A 686 -13.69 -8.02 6.09
C ALA A 686 -12.50 -8.56 6.92
N GLY A 687 -12.24 -9.88 6.90
CA GLY A 687 -11.09 -10.50 7.58
C GLY A 687 -11.19 -10.61 9.11
N VAL A 688 -12.28 -10.13 9.72
CA VAL A 688 -12.58 -10.22 11.16
C VAL A 688 -12.88 -11.66 11.58
N ILE A 689 -13.46 -12.47 10.69
CA ILE A 689 -13.69 -13.90 10.85
C ILE A 689 -12.76 -14.69 9.93
N ARG A 690 -12.08 -15.70 10.48
CA ARG A 690 -11.19 -16.61 9.73
C ARG A 690 -11.59 -18.09 9.80
N GLY A 691 -12.68 -18.42 10.50
CA GLY A 691 -13.09 -19.80 10.76
C GLY A 691 -12.12 -20.59 11.65
N TYR A 692 -12.27 -21.91 11.66
CA TYR A 692 -11.35 -22.90 12.20
C TYR A 692 -10.58 -23.58 11.04
N PRO A 693 -9.43 -24.23 11.31
CA PRO A 693 -8.61 -24.88 10.28
C PRO A 693 -9.37 -25.87 9.37
N ASP A 694 -10.36 -26.59 9.91
CA ASP A 694 -11.21 -27.50 9.13
C ASP A 694 -12.12 -26.82 8.09
N GLY A 695 -12.13 -25.48 8.02
CA GLY A 695 -12.96 -24.67 7.13
C GLY A 695 -14.38 -24.46 7.68
N THR A 696 -14.61 -24.66 8.98
CA THR A 696 -15.89 -24.38 9.64
C THR A 696 -15.86 -23.08 10.42
N PHE A 697 -17.00 -22.40 10.56
CA PHE A 697 -17.18 -21.30 11.50
C PHE A 697 -17.74 -21.79 12.85
N ARG A 698 -18.49 -22.89 12.85
CA ARG A 698 -19.24 -23.47 13.98
C ARG A 698 -20.22 -22.47 14.58
N PRO A 699 -21.21 -21.98 13.80
CA PRO A 699 -22.11 -20.88 14.21
C PRO A 699 -22.80 -21.12 15.55
N ASN A 700 -23.19 -22.37 15.83
CA ASN A 700 -23.88 -22.78 17.06
C ASN A 700 -22.94 -23.08 18.25
N GLN A 701 -21.62 -23.06 18.06
CA GLN A 701 -20.67 -23.23 19.17
C GLN A 701 -20.62 -21.94 20.01
N THR A 702 -20.56 -22.10 21.34
CA THR A 702 -20.33 -20.98 22.27
C THR A 702 -18.93 -20.39 22.08
N ILE A 703 -18.83 -19.08 21.93
CA ILE A 703 -17.55 -18.38 21.72
C ILE A 703 -16.72 -18.36 23.01
N THR A 704 -15.39 -18.40 22.89
CA THR A 704 -14.47 -18.22 24.03
C THR A 704 -14.11 -16.74 24.23
N ARG A 705 -13.55 -16.40 25.40
CA ARG A 705 -13.08 -15.04 25.68
C ARG A 705 -11.90 -14.62 24.79
N GLU A 706 -10.98 -15.53 24.48
CA GLU A 706 -9.89 -15.26 23.51
C GLU A 706 -10.43 -15.08 22.06
N GLU A 707 -11.47 -15.82 21.66
CA GLU A 707 -12.08 -15.67 20.33
C GLU A 707 -12.78 -14.30 20.17
N MET A 708 -13.44 -13.79 21.21
CA MET A 708 -14.02 -12.43 21.18
C MET A 708 -12.96 -11.34 21.03
N VAL A 709 -11.88 -11.43 21.82
CA VAL A 709 -10.72 -10.52 21.72
C VAL A 709 -10.18 -10.52 20.30
N VAL A 710 -9.94 -11.69 19.71
CA VAL A 710 -9.40 -11.78 18.35
C VAL A 710 -10.28 -11.04 17.34
N MET A 711 -11.60 -11.17 17.41
CA MET A 711 -12.52 -10.45 16.51
C MET A 711 -12.52 -8.93 16.76
N ILE A 712 -12.49 -8.47 18.02
CA ILE A 712 -12.44 -7.04 18.37
C ILE A 712 -11.11 -6.41 17.92
N SER A 713 -10.00 -7.14 18.04
CA SER A 713 -8.67 -6.71 17.59
C SER A 713 -8.52 -6.47 16.07
N PHE A 714 -9.52 -6.85 15.26
CA PHE A 714 -9.58 -6.51 13.83
C PHE A 714 -10.49 -5.31 13.55
N ILE A 715 -11.40 -4.97 14.45
CA ILE A 715 -12.34 -3.83 14.34
C ILE A 715 -11.71 -2.54 14.89
N VAL A 716 -10.89 -2.65 15.93
CA VAL A 716 -10.25 -1.52 16.60
C VAL A 716 -8.81 -1.37 16.12
N ASN A 717 -8.40 -0.15 15.77
CA ASN A 717 -7.01 0.17 15.50
C ASN A 717 -6.26 0.25 16.84
N LEU A 718 -5.57 -0.83 17.22
CA LEU A 718 -4.90 -0.89 18.53
C LEU A 718 -3.66 0.00 18.61
N ASP A 719 -3.10 0.46 17.50
CA ASP A 719 -1.80 1.14 17.49
C ASP A 719 -1.90 2.64 17.83
N VAL A 720 -3.06 3.26 17.59
CA VAL A 720 -3.35 4.66 17.95
C VAL A 720 -3.84 4.88 19.38
N LEU A 721 -4.17 3.80 20.12
CA LEU A 721 -4.79 3.92 21.43
C LEU A 721 -3.77 4.09 22.56
N GLU A 722 -4.08 4.99 23.49
CA GLU A 722 -3.38 5.07 24.78
C GLU A 722 -3.36 3.70 25.49
N LYS A 723 -2.18 3.30 25.99
CA LYS A 723 -1.96 2.03 26.67
C LYS A 723 -1.65 2.25 28.15
N ASP A 724 -2.56 1.85 29.03
CA ASP A 724 -2.29 1.75 30.46
C ASP A 724 -1.55 0.44 30.75
N THR A 725 -0.22 0.50 30.77
CA THR A 725 0.66 -0.66 30.97
C THR A 725 0.57 -1.31 32.35
N ILE A 726 -0.15 -0.72 33.30
CA ILE A 726 -0.48 -1.34 34.60
C ILE A 726 -1.56 -2.43 34.43
N LYS A 727 -2.33 -2.38 33.32
CA LYS A 727 -3.30 -3.41 32.94
C LYS A 727 -2.67 -4.48 32.05
N GLY A 728 -3.40 -5.59 31.85
CA GLY A 728 -2.97 -6.71 31.00
C GLY A 728 -2.11 -7.76 31.70
N HIS A 729 -1.69 -7.54 32.95
CA HIS A 729 -0.98 -8.54 33.74
C HIS A 729 -1.91 -9.69 34.18
N PHE A 730 -1.91 -10.77 33.42
CA PHE A 730 -2.65 -11.99 33.72
C PHE A 730 -1.71 -13.21 33.86
N ASN A 731 -2.01 -14.10 34.81
CA ASN A 731 -1.17 -15.27 35.14
C ASN A 731 -1.63 -16.58 34.47
N ASP A 732 -2.62 -16.53 33.56
CA ASP A 732 -3.20 -17.69 32.88
C ASP A 732 -3.28 -17.53 31.36
N LEU A 733 -2.32 -16.83 30.76
CA LEU A 733 -2.18 -16.65 29.30
C LEU A 733 -1.32 -17.72 28.62
N ASP A 734 -0.58 -18.54 29.36
CA ASP A 734 0.24 -19.61 28.78
C ASP A 734 -0.63 -20.59 27.97
N GLY A 735 -0.35 -20.72 26.67
CA GLY A 735 -1.17 -21.53 25.74
C GLY A 735 -2.43 -20.84 25.20
N ALA A 736 -2.65 -19.56 25.50
CA ALA A 736 -3.64 -18.73 24.81
C ALA A 736 -3.05 -18.19 23.50
N TYR A 737 -3.67 -18.50 22.37
CA TYR A 737 -3.16 -18.05 21.05
C TYR A 737 -3.37 -16.54 20.83
N ALA A 738 -4.20 -15.91 21.66
CA ALA A 738 -4.47 -14.48 21.65
C ALA A 738 -3.76 -13.72 22.78
N ALA A 739 -2.74 -14.30 23.44
CA ALA A 739 -2.11 -13.73 24.65
C ALA A 739 -1.71 -12.24 24.49
N GLU A 740 -1.03 -11.89 23.40
CA GLU A 740 -0.61 -10.51 23.11
C GLU A 740 -1.80 -9.57 22.91
N LYS A 741 -2.82 -10.02 22.15
CA LYS A 741 -4.05 -9.24 21.90
C LYS A 741 -4.85 -9.03 23.20
N ILE A 742 -4.91 -10.03 24.07
CA ILE A 742 -5.53 -9.93 25.40
C ILE A 742 -4.82 -8.86 26.25
N ILE A 743 -3.49 -8.79 26.19
CA ILE A 743 -2.71 -7.76 26.89
C ILE A 743 -2.98 -6.38 26.29
N ALA A 744 -2.85 -6.23 24.96
CA ALA A 744 -3.00 -4.95 24.27
C ALA A 744 -4.42 -4.35 24.39
N GLU A 745 -5.46 -5.18 24.36
CA GLU A 745 -6.85 -4.77 24.61
C GLU A 745 -7.12 -4.47 26.09
N ALA A 746 -6.48 -5.17 27.03
CA ALA A 746 -6.61 -4.84 28.45
C ALA A 746 -5.93 -3.50 28.79
N GLN A 747 -4.78 -3.21 28.17
CA GLN A 747 -4.08 -1.93 28.29
C GLN A 747 -4.89 -0.77 27.68
N ALA A 748 -5.58 -1.00 26.55
CA ALA A 748 -6.55 -0.08 25.97
C ALA A 748 -7.89 0.02 26.74
N GLY A 749 -8.09 -0.76 27.80
CA GLY A 749 -9.33 -0.78 28.59
C GLY A 749 -10.52 -1.49 27.93
N ILE A 750 -10.33 -2.13 26.77
CA ILE A 750 -11.34 -2.85 26.01
C ILE A 750 -11.79 -4.11 26.76
N VAL A 751 -10.84 -4.86 27.34
CA VAL A 751 -11.14 -6.08 28.12
C VAL A 751 -10.58 -6.04 29.54
N SER A 752 -11.17 -6.86 30.42
CA SER A 752 -10.74 -7.00 31.82
C SER A 752 -10.78 -8.46 32.25
N GLY A 753 -9.93 -8.81 33.22
CA GLY A 753 -9.90 -10.14 33.83
C GLY A 753 -11.07 -10.39 34.78
N LYS A 754 -11.27 -11.66 35.17
CA LYS A 754 -12.34 -12.10 36.08
C LYS A 754 -11.97 -12.02 37.57
N GLY A 755 -10.81 -11.47 37.89
CA GLY A 755 -10.26 -11.37 39.24
C GLY A 755 -9.07 -12.31 39.46
N ALA A 756 -8.44 -12.22 40.64
CA ALA A 756 -7.28 -13.04 41.04
C ALA A 756 -6.10 -13.08 40.04
N GLY A 757 -5.95 -12.03 39.21
CA GLY A 757 -4.94 -11.97 38.15
C GLY A 757 -5.22 -12.86 36.94
N ARG A 758 -6.47 -13.29 36.71
CA ARG A 758 -6.85 -14.21 35.63
C ARG A 758 -7.72 -13.59 34.55
N PHE A 759 -7.48 -13.96 33.30
CA PHE A 759 -8.31 -13.62 32.14
C PHE A 759 -9.26 -14.76 31.72
N GLU A 760 -8.89 -16.00 31.99
CA GLU A 760 -9.60 -17.22 31.56
C GLU A 760 -9.86 -17.31 30.04
N PRO A 761 -8.80 -17.28 29.19
CA PRO A 761 -8.92 -17.16 27.72
C PRO A 761 -9.80 -18.25 27.08
N LYS A 762 -9.65 -19.50 27.53
CA LYS A 762 -10.42 -20.66 27.01
C LYS A 762 -11.86 -20.74 27.54
N SER A 763 -12.26 -19.90 28.49
CA SER A 763 -13.60 -19.96 29.08
C SER A 763 -14.66 -19.42 28.12
N ARG A 764 -15.88 -19.98 28.20
CA ARG A 764 -17.04 -19.52 27.42
C ARG A 764 -17.43 -18.11 27.84
N ALA A 765 -17.67 -17.25 26.87
CA ALA A 765 -18.13 -15.89 27.10
C ALA A 765 -19.66 -15.84 27.31
N THR A 766 -20.10 -15.00 28.24
CA THR A 766 -21.52 -14.70 28.46
C THR A 766 -22.03 -13.57 27.54
N ARG A 767 -23.33 -13.50 27.31
CA ARG A 767 -23.98 -12.43 26.53
C ARG A 767 -23.71 -11.04 27.12
N ALA A 768 -23.62 -10.94 28.46
CA ALA A 768 -23.25 -9.71 29.16
C ALA A 768 -21.78 -9.30 28.95
N GLU A 769 -20.83 -10.26 28.97
CA GLU A 769 -19.41 -9.98 28.68
C GLU A 769 -19.23 -9.50 27.23
N ALA A 770 -19.92 -10.11 26.27
CA ALA A 770 -19.89 -9.71 24.87
C ALA A 770 -20.32 -8.25 24.67
N LEU A 771 -21.48 -7.84 25.22
CA LEU A 771 -21.92 -6.44 25.14
C LEU A 771 -20.98 -5.49 25.89
N ARG A 772 -20.38 -5.91 27.01
CA ARG A 772 -19.44 -5.07 27.76
C ARG A 772 -18.19 -4.74 26.94
N ILE A 773 -17.61 -5.72 26.24
CA ILE A 773 -16.41 -5.52 25.42
C ILE A 773 -16.73 -4.61 24.23
N ILE A 774 -17.88 -4.83 23.57
CA ILE A 774 -18.34 -3.96 22.46
C ILE A 774 -18.57 -2.54 22.96
N LEU A 775 -19.20 -2.33 24.13
CA LEU A 775 -19.35 -1.00 24.71
C LEU A 775 -17.99 -0.34 24.98
N ASN A 776 -17.05 -1.07 25.60
CA ASN A 776 -15.72 -0.52 25.88
C ASN A 776 -15.01 -0.10 24.58
N ALA A 777 -15.11 -0.89 23.50
CA ALA A 777 -14.58 -0.54 22.18
C ALA A 777 -15.27 0.70 21.58
N LEU A 778 -16.60 0.83 21.69
CA LEU A 778 -17.33 2.04 21.27
C LEU A 778 -16.94 3.28 22.11
N GLN A 779 -16.59 3.10 23.38
CA GLN A 779 -16.22 4.19 24.29
C GLN A 779 -14.75 4.63 24.17
N LEU A 780 -13.98 4.07 23.22
CA LEU A 780 -12.68 4.60 22.83
C LEU A 780 -12.82 5.96 22.13
N HIS A 781 -13.81 6.11 21.23
CA HIS A 781 -14.06 7.37 20.56
C HIS A 781 -14.74 8.39 21.51
N PRO A 782 -14.18 9.59 21.73
CA PRO A 782 -14.66 10.53 22.75
C PRO A 782 -16.13 10.96 22.61
N GLU A 783 -16.61 11.15 21.37
CA GLU A 783 -18.02 11.54 21.14
C GLU A 783 -19.00 10.39 21.43
N LEU A 784 -18.60 9.15 21.10
CA LEU A 784 -19.40 7.97 21.38
C LEU A 784 -19.44 7.74 22.89
N LYS A 785 -18.29 7.84 23.57
CA LYS A 785 -18.22 7.78 25.02
C LYS A 785 -19.19 8.76 25.67
N LYS A 786 -19.11 10.05 25.30
CA LYS A 786 -19.98 11.11 25.82
C LYS A 786 -21.47 10.84 25.56
N SER A 787 -21.82 10.38 24.37
CA SER A 787 -23.20 10.13 23.96
C SER A 787 -23.79 8.91 24.68
N LEU A 788 -23.05 7.81 24.74
CA LEU A 788 -23.44 6.56 25.38
C LEU A 788 -23.50 6.68 26.92
N ASP A 789 -22.53 7.38 27.53
CA ASP A 789 -22.57 7.69 28.98
C ASP A 789 -23.77 8.57 29.34
N SER A 790 -24.29 9.39 28.41
CA SER A 790 -25.47 10.25 28.67
C SER A 790 -26.80 9.51 28.77
N LEU A 791 -26.79 8.19 28.53
CA LEU A 791 -27.92 7.28 28.74
C LEU A 791 -27.94 6.65 30.15
N LEU A 792 -26.86 6.79 30.95
CA LEU A 792 -26.61 6.12 32.24
C LEU A 792 -26.87 6.97 33.49
#